data_AF-A0A1M7G1I6-F1
#
_entry.id   AF-A0A1M7G1I6-F1
#
_cell.length_a   1.000
_cell.length_b   1.000
_cell.length_c   1.000
_cell.angle_alpha   90.00
_cell.angle_beta   90.00
_cell.angle_gamma   90.00
#
_symmetry.space_group_name_H-M   'P 1'
#
loop_
_entity.id
_entity.type
_entity.pdbx_description
1 polymer ?
#
loop_
_entity_poly.entity_id
_entity_poly.type
_entity_poly.pdbx_seq_one_letter_code
_entity_poly.pdbx_strand_id
1 'polypeptide(L)'
;MRPNEYDDLLKKIKCSDDFRKRMQEKLSSEPVMITETEYADSVSGTDVAPQRNWGRFAAIAAAFVLVGGAVGGGAYYFNKMKNDKPVVNEENESESIYEKVKANKDIFDMDEYVWNYSAGANVLVKESSNYRLFDFLDGIEGVKKVDDCPNAFRSVRFSFSDSKSEKHYDFSLRENGYGFWQETDENGNGVYSAQNKECYYYGKDVFEKLFDKMLRDVDSETVEAMCKTSGDEILSFVSRHLENSDNSVIAYPWLGYNESEVSEYSITDKEALTNSLMQFEWVKIKESEFEYNNCYDIGDKGIRVSEWGYLMAVEDDPDPYGCYKLKNEIEKEKLVDAVKSVLGYDAESRDATSEEIREVLKPVIDEPKATTWDGTKGIPQGGQYYGTIYRYYNVNEPESFINELASFEWVTCLRTEAENNVYIDTDNLDYTTVCQIWDLASSYSISENGYLCENTGYDSKLRCYKLKNERDKDKIRPIVDKYITMTEGSQLAEKLRMGIDNYDNLEADFVCDGNDGRSGDCSLRGHLYYDAKNHKMYMNGEGTFDGKEVTIETIMNGEDHSAYRVIDKATGEVYRSYVYCITSPMIPRSPAHYVYASKGIEQMLGPVWAGDPEYNIESRDIGGGKTEYNISGRQGEGYDEINKTIVLTEGGQLISSESNGYSFRLENYVFNSDSFEMVDISKIFEEINYEDNKRDYQLPENSLYPELIGSITSDMDIQVIRDNYTKNLHGYNILELFKGLDKDGGDEDFWLLHGSEFKSGSKHGDRHMNGYCTIIIETEKYEFVIYVPDDESKNKPEWGDNSVLIEKHYGTENESHDSYYRDFSDSDLNTLRQIIINGY
;
A
#
# COMPACT_ATOMS: atom_id res chain seq x y z
N MET A 1 0.67 27.63 21.86
CA MET A 1 0.75 29.10 21.66
C MET A 1 0.41 29.81 22.96
N ARG A 2 0.99 30.98 23.21
CA ARG A 2 0.66 31.85 24.35
C ARG A 2 -0.44 32.84 23.94
N PRO A 3 -1.35 33.27 24.85
CA PRO A 3 -2.50 34.11 24.49
C PRO A 3 -2.17 35.38 23.69
N ASN A 4 -0.99 35.95 23.93
CA ASN A 4 -0.53 37.20 23.32
C ASN A 4 -0.20 37.08 21.82
N GLU A 5 0.01 35.86 21.30
CA GLU A 5 0.36 35.60 19.90
C GLU A 5 -0.85 35.72 18.96
N TYR A 6 -2.07 35.50 19.49
CA TYR A 6 -3.32 35.55 18.72
C TYR A 6 -3.76 36.98 18.35
N ASP A 7 -3.54 37.96 19.22
CA ASP A 7 -4.00 39.34 19.02
C ASP A 7 -3.26 40.04 17.86
N ASP A 8 -1.98 39.72 17.63
CA ASP A 8 -1.20 40.27 16.52
C ASP A 8 -1.51 39.59 15.18
N LEU A 9 -1.99 38.34 15.20
CA LEU A 9 -2.60 37.67 14.04
C LEU A 9 -3.94 38.32 13.67
N LEU A 10 -4.83 38.55 14.65
CA LEU A 10 -6.13 39.20 14.43
C LEU A 10 -6.03 40.64 13.90
N LYS A 11 -4.95 41.38 14.21
CA LYS A 11 -4.68 42.72 13.64
C LYS A 11 -4.27 42.67 12.17
N LYS A 12 -3.55 41.63 11.73
CA LYS A 12 -3.02 41.50 10.35
C LYS A 12 -4.09 41.07 9.34
N ILE A 13 -5.15 40.39 9.78
CA ILE A 13 -6.26 39.97 8.92
C ILE A 13 -7.22 41.15 8.66
N LYS A 14 -7.62 41.38 7.39
CA LYS A 14 -8.69 42.31 7.01
C LYS A 14 -10.07 41.67 7.25
N CYS A 15 -10.51 41.66 8.51
CA CYS A 15 -11.87 41.30 8.91
C CYS A 15 -12.63 42.54 9.40
N SER A 16 -13.97 42.48 9.43
CA SER A 16 -14.81 43.58 9.94
C SER A 16 -14.63 43.75 11.45
N ASP A 17 -14.80 44.97 11.95
CA ASP A 17 -14.66 45.25 13.39
C ASP A 17 -15.65 44.44 14.25
N ASP A 18 -16.83 44.14 13.70
CA ASP A 18 -17.84 43.32 14.36
C ASP A 18 -17.42 41.83 14.47
N PHE A 19 -16.72 41.30 13.44
CA PHE A 19 -16.12 39.96 13.49
C PHE A 19 -14.93 39.90 14.45
N ARG A 20 -14.03 40.89 14.38
CA ARG A 20 -12.86 40.97 15.27
C ARG A 20 -13.28 41.06 16.74
N LYS A 21 -14.33 41.83 17.05
CA LYS A 21 -14.91 41.93 18.39
C LYS A 21 -15.46 40.58 18.88
N ARG A 22 -16.27 39.88 18.08
CA ARG A 22 -16.83 38.55 18.44
C ARG A 22 -15.74 37.50 18.68
N MET A 23 -14.66 37.53 17.89
CA MET A 23 -13.50 36.65 18.10
C MET A 23 -12.75 36.95 19.39
N GLN A 24 -12.53 38.23 19.73
CA GLN A 24 -11.91 38.59 21.01
C GLN A 24 -12.81 38.25 22.21
N GLU A 25 -14.15 38.36 22.09
CA GLU A 25 -15.09 37.86 23.12
C GLU A 25 -14.97 36.33 23.28
N LYS A 26 -14.96 35.54 22.20
CA LYS A 26 -14.81 34.06 22.27
C LYS A 26 -13.43 33.59 22.76
N LEU A 27 -12.36 34.35 22.54
CA LEU A 27 -10.99 34.00 22.97
C LEU A 27 -10.65 34.50 24.38
N SER A 28 -11.47 35.37 24.97
CA SER A 28 -11.27 35.89 26.34
C SER A 28 -12.17 35.24 27.39
N SER A 29 -13.16 34.43 26.98
CA SER A 29 -13.90 33.53 27.85
C SER A 29 -13.09 32.30 28.24
N GLU A 30 -13.20 31.86 29.51
CA GLU A 30 -12.63 30.59 29.98
C GLU A 30 -13.12 29.39 29.14
N PRO A 31 -12.29 28.35 28.95
CA PRO A 31 -12.61 27.24 28.05
C PRO A 31 -13.79 26.42 28.59
N VAL A 32 -14.95 26.57 27.95
CA VAL A 32 -16.15 25.78 28.24
C VAL A 32 -16.15 24.54 27.35
N MET A 33 -16.09 23.34 27.93
CA MET A 33 -16.38 22.11 27.20
C MET A 33 -17.86 22.07 26.85
N ILE A 34 -18.20 22.26 25.57
CA ILE A 34 -19.55 22.00 25.04
C ILE A 34 -19.46 21.25 23.70
N THR A 35 -20.29 20.21 23.65
CA THR A 35 -20.55 19.20 22.63
C THR A 35 -20.93 19.70 21.23
N GLU A 36 -20.66 18.86 20.23
CA GLU A 36 -20.71 19.08 18.79
C GLU A 36 -22.14 19.23 18.21
N THR A 37 -22.87 20.29 18.56
CA THR A 37 -24.26 20.51 18.06
C THR A 37 -24.55 21.90 17.48
N GLU A 38 -23.52 22.74 17.26
CA GLU A 38 -23.70 24.11 16.72
C GLU A 38 -22.76 24.45 15.55
N TYR A 39 -22.93 23.79 14.39
CA TYR A 39 -22.43 24.29 13.10
C TYR A 39 -23.39 23.97 11.92
N ALA A 40 -24.68 24.26 12.11
CA ALA A 40 -25.62 24.45 11.01
C ALA A 40 -25.67 25.94 10.60
N ASP A 41 -26.02 26.20 9.34
CA ASP A 41 -26.17 27.51 8.68
C ASP A 41 -24.93 28.41 8.56
N SER A 42 -24.33 28.44 7.35
CA SER A 42 -24.08 29.67 6.54
C SER A 42 -23.08 29.44 5.40
N VAL A 43 -23.53 29.44 4.14
CA VAL A 43 -23.16 30.40 3.04
C VAL A 43 -24.03 30.06 1.81
N SER A 44 -24.66 31.08 1.22
CA SER A 44 -25.54 30.95 0.03
C SER A 44 -25.20 31.99 -1.05
N GLY A 45 -25.10 31.56 -2.32
CA GLY A 45 -24.86 32.41 -3.50
C GLY A 45 -23.40 32.88 -3.64
N THR A 46 -22.83 33.18 -4.83
CA THR A 46 -23.32 33.30 -6.23
C THR A 46 -22.14 32.99 -7.19
N ASP A 47 -22.25 32.76 -8.52
CA ASP A 47 -23.32 32.97 -9.50
C ASP A 47 -23.16 32.00 -10.71
N VAL A 48 -24.03 32.07 -11.73
CA VAL A 48 -24.01 31.24 -12.95
C VAL A 48 -23.43 31.98 -14.18
N ALA A 49 -22.61 31.30 -14.98
CA ALA A 49 -22.43 31.63 -16.40
C ALA A 49 -22.20 30.35 -17.26
N PRO A 50 -22.88 30.17 -18.42
CA PRO A 50 -22.85 28.91 -19.17
C PRO A 50 -21.99 28.95 -20.44
N GLN A 51 -21.55 27.79 -20.93
CA GLN A 51 -21.48 27.54 -22.38
C GLN A 51 -21.43 26.06 -22.80
N ARG A 52 -22.20 25.72 -23.84
CA ARG A 52 -22.16 24.45 -24.59
C ARG A 52 -20.86 24.34 -25.40
N ASN A 53 -20.44 23.11 -25.70
CA ASN A 53 -20.20 22.75 -27.10
C ASN A 53 -20.39 21.25 -27.38
N TRP A 54 -21.07 20.95 -28.48
CA TRP A 54 -21.19 19.61 -29.05
C TRP A 54 -19.95 19.25 -29.88
N GLY A 55 -19.57 17.98 -29.85
CA GLY A 55 -18.85 17.35 -30.97
C GLY A 55 -17.63 16.52 -30.59
N ARG A 56 -17.81 15.18 -30.53
CA ARG A 56 -16.77 14.16 -30.83
C ARG A 56 -17.28 12.70 -30.91
N PHE A 57 -18.52 12.47 -31.34
CA PHE A 57 -18.96 11.14 -31.80
C PHE A 57 -18.65 10.97 -33.30
N ALA A 58 -17.48 10.41 -33.64
CA ALA A 58 -17.12 10.07 -35.03
C ALA A 58 -16.00 9.03 -35.23
N ALA A 59 -15.29 8.57 -34.17
CA ALA A 59 -13.98 7.92 -34.34
C ALA A 59 -13.83 6.47 -33.82
N ILE A 60 -14.82 5.90 -33.12
CA ILE A 60 -14.72 4.53 -32.55
C ILE A 60 -15.96 3.70 -32.96
N ALA A 61 -16.22 3.63 -34.27
CA ALA A 61 -17.24 2.75 -34.86
C ALA A 61 -16.74 2.04 -36.15
N ALA A 62 -15.51 2.29 -36.57
CA ALA A 62 -14.92 1.75 -37.80
C ALA A 62 -13.85 0.67 -37.58
N ALA A 63 -13.52 0.33 -36.33
CA ALA A 63 -12.43 -0.59 -35.98
C ALA A 63 -12.88 -2.03 -35.65
N PHE A 64 -14.17 -2.27 -35.36
CA PHE A 64 -14.68 -3.59 -34.98
C PHE A 64 -15.35 -4.39 -36.13
N VAL A 65 -15.41 -3.83 -37.34
CA VAL A 65 -16.06 -4.46 -38.51
C VAL A 65 -15.06 -5.30 -39.36
N LEU A 66 -13.80 -5.43 -38.92
CA LEU A 66 -12.73 -6.06 -39.71
C LEU A 66 -12.05 -7.29 -39.09
N VAL A 67 -12.45 -7.73 -37.88
CA VAL A 67 -11.97 -8.99 -37.27
C VAL A 67 -13.15 -9.76 -36.69
N GLY A 68 -13.54 -10.87 -37.33
CA GLY A 68 -14.70 -11.69 -36.92
C GLY A 68 -15.51 -12.28 -38.09
N GLY A 69 -15.26 -11.83 -39.32
CA GLY A 69 -15.83 -12.45 -40.52
C GLY A 69 -15.12 -13.75 -40.90
N ALA A 70 -15.87 -14.86 -40.85
CA ALA A 70 -15.54 -16.21 -41.34
C ALA A 70 -14.63 -17.12 -40.47
N VAL A 71 -15.29 -18.01 -39.72
CA VAL A 71 -15.10 -19.47 -39.48
C VAL A 71 -15.85 -19.74 -38.15
N GLY A 72 -16.79 -20.66 -37.97
CA GLY A 72 -17.25 -21.82 -38.73
C GLY A 72 -17.76 -22.83 -37.71
N GLY A 73 -19.08 -23.01 -37.58
CA GLY A 73 -19.67 -23.76 -36.45
C GLY A 73 -21.15 -24.08 -36.61
N GLY A 74 -21.54 -24.62 -37.77
CA GLY A 74 -22.93 -24.97 -38.07
C GLY A 74 -23.35 -26.38 -37.62
N ALA A 75 -24.65 -26.63 -37.75
CA ALA A 75 -25.22 -27.95 -38.07
C ALA A 75 -25.14 -29.09 -37.03
N TYR A 76 -25.37 -28.83 -35.73
CA TYR A 76 -25.69 -29.91 -34.76
C TYR A 76 -27.16 -29.99 -34.31
N TYR A 77 -27.90 -28.88 -34.25
CA TYR A 77 -29.28 -28.89 -33.70
C TYR A 77 -30.40 -29.19 -34.71
N PHE A 78 -30.17 -29.04 -36.01
CA PHE A 78 -31.24 -29.13 -37.03
C PHE A 78 -31.60 -30.54 -37.52
N ASN A 79 -30.97 -31.60 -36.99
CA ASN A 79 -31.18 -32.98 -37.47
C ASN A 79 -31.98 -33.89 -36.50
N LYS A 80 -32.59 -33.33 -35.43
CA LYS A 80 -33.35 -34.09 -34.42
C LYS A 80 -34.88 -33.85 -34.43
N MET A 81 -35.41 -33.06 -35.36
CA MET A 81 -36.87 -32.80 -35.48
C MET A 81 -37.43 -33.16 -36.86
N LYS A 82 -37.16 -34.38 -37.35
CA LYS A 82 -37.72 -34.86 -38.63
C LYS A 82 -38.39 -36.23 -38.65
N ASN A 83 -38.44 -36.94 -37.52
CA ASN A 83 -39.25 -38.14 -37.35
C ASN A 83 -39.99 -38.05 -36.02
N ASP A 84 -41.19 -37.46 -36.02
CA ASP A 84 -42.44 -38.12 -35.62
C ASP A 84 -43.60 -37.11 -35.57
N LYS A 85 -44.74 -37.52 -36.11
CA LYS A 85 -46.05 -36.88 -36.01
C LYS A 85 -47.09 -38.00 -35.76
N PRO A 86 -48.25 -37.73 -35.16
CA PRO A 86 -48.58 -36.63 -34.24
C PRO A 86 -49.31 -37.11 -32.98
N VAL A 87 -49.40 -36.24 -31.96
CA VAL A 87 -50.63 -36.16 -31.15
C VAL A 87 -51.17 -34.75 -31.34
N VAL A 88 -52.35 -34.65 -31.92
CA VAL A 88 -53.08 -33.38 -32.03
C VAL A 88 -53.81 -33.17 -30.72
N ASN A 89 -53.25 -32.32 -29.86
CA ASN A 89 -54.08 -31.45 -29.03
C ASN A 89 -54.13 -30.10 -29.75
N GLU A 90 -55.34 -29.69 -30.15
CA GLU A 90 -55.60 -28.33 -30.59
C GLU A 90 -55.62 -27.41 -29.36
N GLU A 91 -54.44 -27.05 -28.85
CA GLU A 91 -54.32 -25.83 -28.07
C GLU A 91 -54.31 -24.67 -29.07
N ASN A 92 -55.40 -23.88 -29.08
CA ASN A 92 -55.42 -22.63 -29.81
C ASN A 92 -54.24 -21.78 -29.34
N GLU A 93 -53.36 -21.36 -30.27
CA GLU A 93 -52.37 -20.33 -30.00
C GLU A 93 -53.13 -19.03 -29.66
N SER A 94 -53.38 -18.82 -28.37
CA SER A 94 -53.90 -17.56 -27.87
C SER A 94 -52.81 -16.51 -28.04
N GLU A 95 -52.94 -15.71 -29.10
CA GLU A 95 -52.15 -14.50 -29.35
C GLU A 95 -51.96 -13.73 -28.03
N SER A 96 -50.73 -13.31 -27.71
CA SER A 96 -50.41 -12.79 -26.39
C SER A 96 -51.17 -11.51 -26.07
N ILE A 97 -51.37 -11.22 -24.78
CA ILE A 97 -52.03 -9.96 -24.36
C ILE A 97 -51.22 -8.77 -24.90
N TYR A 98 -49.90 -8.84 -24.82
CA TYR A 98 -49.00 -7.84 -25.40
C TYR A 98 -49.27 -7.58 -26.90
N GLU A 99 -49.24 -8.62 -27.74
CA GLU A 99 -49.42 -8.46 -29.18
C GLU A 99 -50.84 -8.03 -29.55
N LYS A 100 -51.87 -8.48 -28.81
CA LYS A 100 -53.27 -8.02 -28.97
C LYS A 100 -53.42 -6.51 -28.74
N VAL A 101 -52.87 -6.00 -27.64
CA VAL A 101 -52.95 -4.56 -27.31
C VAL A 101 -52.13 -3.75 -28.32
N LYS A 102 -50.91 -4.20 -28.63
CA LYS A 102 -50.00 -3.57 -29.61
C LYS A 102 -50.59 -3.49 -31.02
N ALA A 103 -51.24 -4.55 -31.50
CA ALA A 103 -51.88 -4.59 -32.82
C ALA A 103 -53.08 -3.65 -32.94
N ASN A 104 -53.72 -3.31 -31.81
CA ASN A 104 -54.90 -2.45 -31.73
C ASN A 104 -54.62 -1.11 -31.02
N LYS A 105 -53.35 -0.72 -30.88
CA LYS A 105 -52.92 0.44 -30.06
C LYS A 105 -53.58 1.77 -30.44
N ASP A 106 -53.98 1.94 -31.71
CA ASP A 106 -54.64 3.16 -32.20
C ASP A 106 -56.13 3.24 -31.80
N ILE A 107 -56.65 2.23 -31.10
CA ILE A 107 -58.04 2.12 -30.62
C ILE A 107 -58.14 2.37 -29.11
N PHE A 108 -57.07 2.11 -28.35
CA PHE A 108 -57.02 2.28 -26.90
C PHE A 108 -56.56 3.67 -26.49
N ASP A 109 -57.27 4.28 -25.55
CA ASP A 109 -56.73 5.37 -24.74
C ASP A 109 -55.82 4.76 -23.67
N MET A 110 -54.60 5.31 -23.51
CA MET A 110 -53.58 4.80 -22.57
C MET A 110 -53.28 5.82 -21.47
N ASP A 111 -53.51 5.43 -20.22
CA ASP A 111 -53.25 6.25 -19.04
C ASP A 111 -52.01 5.74 -18.28
N GLU A 112 -51.20 6.67 -17.79
CA GLU A 112 -49.95 6.39 -17.06
C GLU A 112 -50.13 6.59 -15.55
N TYR A 113 -49.68 5.62 -14.76
CA TYR A 113 -49.78 5.62 -13.30
C TYR A 113 -48.43 5.25 -12.66
N VAL A 114 -48.13 5.88 -11.53
CA VAL A 114 -47.10 5.43 -10.59
C VAL A 114 -47.75 4.94 -9.30
N TRP A 115 -47.14 3.93 -8.68
CA TRP A 115 -47.61 3.38 -7.43
C TRP A 115 -46.45 3.13 -6.46
N ASN A 116 -46.70 3.46 -5.20
CA ASN A 116 -45.84 3.12 -4.07
C ASN A 116 -46.73 2.64 -2.91
N TYR A 117 -46.50 1.43 -2.42
CA TYR A 117 -47.27 0.80 -1.35
C TYR A 117 -47.40 1.69 -0.11
N SER A 118 -46.28 2.30 0.32
CA SER A 118 -46.23 3.21 1.48
C SER A 118 -46.93 4.57 1.29
N ALA A 119 -47.34 4.91 0.06
CA ALA A 119 -48.21 6.05 -0.25
C ALA A 119 -49.69 5.66 -0.43
N GLY A 120 -49.98 4.37 -0.65
CA GLY A 120 -51.33 3.83 -0.75
C GLY A 120 -51.85 3.76 -2.19
N ALA A 121 -52.50 4.83 -2.66
CA ALA A 121 -53.22 4.83 -3.94
C ALA A 121 -52.31 4.92 -5.17
N ASN A 122 -52.78 4.41 -6.32
CA ASN A 122 -52.16 4.70 -7.62
C ASN A 122 -52.31 6.20 -7.92
N VAL A 123 -51.21 6.86 -8.27
CA VAL A 123 -51.24 8.27 -8.72
C VAL A 123 -51.28 8.29 -10.24
N LEU A 124 -52.31 8.91 -10.80
CA LEU A 124 -52.44 9.17 -12.23
C LEU A 124 -51.41 10.25 -12.63
N VAL A 125 -50.46 9.87 -13.47
CA VAL A 125 -49.43 10.75 -14.03
C VAL A 125 -49.98 11.49 -15.24
N LYS A 126 -50.73 10.79 -16.10
CA LYS A 126 -51.13 11.32 -17.41
C LYS A 126 -52.30 10.57 -18.02
N GLU A 127 -53.32 11.31 -18.44
CA GLU A 127 -54.43 10.81 -19.26
C GLU A 127 -54.05 10.80 -20.75
N SER A 128 -54.57 9.83 -21.52
CA SER A 128 -54.50 9.77 -22.99
C SER A 128 -53.09 9.98 -23.57
N SER A 129 -52.10 9.30 -23.01
CA SER A 129 -50.69 9.50 -23.34
C SER A 129 -50.29 8.86 -24.68
N ASN A 130 -49.75 9.68 -25.59
CA ASN A 130 -49.12 9.24 -26.84
C ASN A 130 -47.70 8.67 -26.64
N TYR A 131 -47.44 8.01 -25.50
CA TYR A 131 -46.13 7.44 -25.20
C TYR A 131 -45.83 6.26 -26.15
N ARG A 132 -44.61 6.22 -26.68
CA ARG A 132 -44.11 5.14 -27.54
C ARG A 132 -43.76 3.89 -26.73
N LEU A 133 -44.75 3.30 -26.05
CA LEU A 133 -44.51 2.20 -25.11
C LEU A 133 -44.07 0.97 -25.86
N PHE A 134 -44.79 0.63 -26.93
CA PHE A 134 -44.47 -0.49 -27.79
C PHE A 134 -43.09 -0.34 -28.44
N ASP A 135 -42.75 0.84 -29.01
CA ASP A 135 -41.40 1.08 -29.56
C ASP A 135 -40.29 0.94 -28.49
N PHE A 136 -40.57 1.30 -27.22
CA PHE A 136 -39.62 1.16 -26.12
C PHE A 136 -39.46 -0.30 -25.69
N LEU A 137 -40.57 -1.03 -25.51
CA LEU A 137 -40.57 -2.43 -25.09
C LEU A 137 -40.03 -3.38 -26.19
N ASP A 138 -40.33 -3.10 -27.46
CA ASP A 138 -39.77 -3.82 -28.62
C ASP A 138 -38.25 -3.61 -28.75
N GLY A 139 -37.71 -2.54 -28.16
CA GLY A 139 -36.28 -2.22 -28.14
C GLY A 139 -35.49 -2.90 -27.00
N ILE A 140 -36.14 -3.68 -26.14
CA ILE A 140 -35.47 -4.37 -25.01
C ILE A 140 -34.99 -5.74 -25.47
N GLU A 141 -33.67 -5.96 -25.46
CA GLU A 141 -33.09 -7.28 -25.68
C GLU A 141 -33.18 -8.14 -24.41
N GLY A 142 -33.37 -9.45 -24.57
CA GLY A 142 -33.24 -10.40 -23.45
C GLY A 142 -34.45 -10.56 -22.52
N VAL A 143 -35.61 -9.99 -22.85
CA VAL A 143 -36.87 -10.18 -22.08
C VAL A 143 -37.22 -11.68 -21.97
N LYS A 144 -37.48 -12.17 -20.76
CA LYS A 144 -37.81 -13.58 -20.48
C LYS A 144 -39.25 -13.70 -20.00
N LYS A 145 -40.04 -14.61 -20.57
CA LYS A 145 -41.32 -15.01 -19.97
C LYS A 145 -41.06 -15.82 -18.71
N VAL A 146 -41.81 -15.56 -17.63
CA VAL A 146 -41.67 -16.22 -16.33
C VAL A 146 -43.04 -16.62 -15.78
N ASP A 147 -43.09 -17.63 -14.92
CA ASP A 147 -44.35 -18.22 -14.46
C ASP A 147 -45.10 -17.35 -13.44
N ASP A 148 -44.38 -16.55 -12.65
CA ASP A 148 -44.96 -15.55 -11.75
C ASP A 148 -44.08 -14.29 -11.65
N CYS A 149 -44.65 -13.23 -11.10
CA CYS A 149 -44.01 -11.94 -10.88
C CYS A 149 -43.94 -11.68 -9.36
N PRO A 150 -42.75 -11.75 -8.73
CA PRO A 150 -42.58 -11.46 -7.30
C PRO A 150 -43.11 -10.08 -6.94
N ASN A 151 -43.72 -9.96 -5.75
CA ASN A 151 -44.22 -8.69 -5.26
C ASN A 151 -43.08 -7.71 -4.99
N ALA A 152 -43.38 -6.42 -5.16
CA ALA A 152 -42.50 -5.31 -4.87
C ALA A 152 -43.35 -4.12 -4.43
N PHE A 153 -42.73 -3.08 -3.87
CA PHE A 153 -43.44 -1.98 -3.25
C PHE A 153 -43.60 -0.74 -4.14
N ARG A 154 -42.89 -0.66 -5.28
CA ARG A 154 -43.19 0.29 -6.36
C ARG A 154 -43.46 -0.38 -7.69
N SER A 155 -44.28 0.27 -8.50
CA SER A 155 -44.47 -0.06 -9.91
C SER A 155 -44.85 1.15 -10.76
N VAL A 156 -44.45 1.13 -12.02
CA VAL A 156 -45.12 1.90 -13.09
C VAL A 156 -46.26 1.05 -13.67
N ARG A 157 -47.38 1.67 -14.04
CA ARG A 157 -48.53 1.01 -14.66
C ARG A 157 -49.05 1.83 -15.84
N PHE A 158 -49.43 1.14 -16.90
CA PHE A 158 -50.11 1.67 -18.07
C PHE A 158 -51.45 0.95 -18.19
N SER A 159 -52.55 1.70 -18.17
CA SER A 159 -53.89 1.15 -18.34
C SER A 159 -54.39 1.49 -19.74
N PHE A 160 -54.96 0.52 -20.45
CA PHE A 160 -55.47 0.65 -21.81
C PHE A 160 -56.98 0.42 -21.80
N SER A 161 -57.75 1.39 -22.30
CA SER A 161 -59.22 1.32 -22.33
C SER A 161 -59.76 1.59 -23.73
N ASP A 162 -60.67 0.73 -24.21
CA ASP A 162 -61.42 0.97 -25.45
C ASP A 162 -62.89 1.26 -25.13
N SER A 163 -63.27 2.52 -25.34
CA SER A 163 -64.64 3.04 -25.15
C SER A 163 -65.73 2.35 -25.99
N LYS A 164 -65.39 1.41 -26.89
CA LYS A 164 -66.34 0.70 -27.76
C LYS A 164 -66.44 -0.81 -27.52
N SER A 165 -65.49 -1.44 -26.84
CA SER A 165 -65.48 -2.91 -26.67
C SER A 165 -65.63 -3.40 -25.23
N GLU A 166 -65.76 -2.50 -24.25
CA GLU A 166 -65.85 -2.82 -22.81
C GLU A 166 -64.63 -3.61 -22.30
N LYS A 167 -63.49 -3.49 -23.00
CA LYS A 167 -62.23 -4.17 -22.70
C LYS A 167 -61.20 -3.24 -22.11
N HIS A 168 -60.61 -3.70 -21.01
CA HIS A 168 -59.55 -3.01 -20.30
C HIS A 168 -58.34 -3.95 -20.15
N TYR A 169 -57.15 -3.40 -20.33
CA TYR A 169 -55.89 -4.11 -20.14
C TYR A 169 -54.94 -3.28 -19.29
N ASP A 170 -54.09 -3.93 -18.51
CA ASP A 170 -52.95 -3.29 -17.85
C ASP A 170 -51.62 -3.88 -18.30
N PHE A 171 -50.61 -3.02 -18.35
CA PHE A 171 -49.23 -3.40 -18.15
C PHE A 171 -48.72 -2.79 -16.84
N SER A 172 -48.10 -3.57 -15.98
CA SER A 172 -47.39 -3.08 -14.80
C SER A 172 -45.96 -3.61 -14.78
N LEU A 173 -44.99 -2.73 -14.51
CA LEU A 173 -43.58 -3.09 -14.30
C LEU A 173 -43.15 -2.65 -12.89
N ARG A 174 -42.65 -3.60 -12.12
CA ARG A 174 -42.24 -3.45 -10.72
C ARG A 174 -40.76 -3.09 -10.60
N GLU A 175 -40.36 -2.55 -9.45
CA GLU A 175 -38.98 -2.10 -9.21
C GLU A 175 -37.93 -3.20 -9.23
N ASN A 176 -38.32 -4.45 -8.98
CA ASN A 176 -37.48 -5.64 -9.14
C ASN A 176 -37.32 -6.08 -10.62
N GLY A 177 -37.82 -5.31 -11.59
CA GLY A 177 -37.70 -5.61 -13.03
C GLY A 177 -38.71 -6.62 -13.58
N TYR A 178 -39.62 -7.14 -12.74
CA TYR A 178 -40.70 -8.04 -13.17
C TYR A 178 -41.93 -7.24 -13.60
N GLY A 179 -42.47 -7.56 -14.77
CA GLY A 179 -43.69 -6.94 -15.29
C GLY A 179 -44.73 -7.94 -15.74
N PHE A 180 -45.99 -7.54 -15.68
CA PHE A 180 -47.11 -8.36 -16.15
C PHE A 180 -48.09 -7.59 -17.01
N TRP A 181 -48.66 -8.30 -17.98
CA TRP A 181 -49.83 -7.90 -18.75
C TRP A 181 -51.06 -8.62 -18.22
N GLN A 182 -52.21 -7.95 -18.12
CA GLN A 182 -53.48 -8.57 -17.71
C GLN A 182 -54.70 -7.96 -18.39
N GLU A 183 -55.80 -8.72 -18.49
CA GLU A 183 -57.15 -8.22 -18.82
C GLU A 183 -57.90 -7.87 -17.52
N THR A 184 -58.57 -6.72 -17.49
CA THR A 184 -59.28 -6.16 -16.33
C THR A 184 -60.75 -5.89 -16.63
N ASP A 185 -61.57 -5.80 -15.56
CA ASP A 185 -62.95 -5.33 -15.64
C ASP A 185 -63.05 -3.79 -15.71
N GLU A 186 -64.26 -3.27 -15.92
CA GLU A 186 -64.56 -1.82 -15.97
C GLU A 186 -64.19 -1.06 -14.67
N ASN A 187 -63.94 -1.77 -13.56
CA ASN A 187 -63.53 -1.20 -12.28
C ASN A 187 -62.01 -1.34 -12.04
N GLY A 188 -61.25 -1.85 -13.01
CA GLY A 188 -59.81 -2.08 -12.93
C GLY A 188 -59.40 -3.31 -12.11
N ASN A 189 -60.31 -4.24 -11.81
CA ASN A 189 -59.98 -5.50 -11.15
C ASN A 189 -59.45 -6.52 -12.17
N GLY A 190 -58.39 -7.26 -11.81
CA GLY A 190 -57.87 -8.35 -12.64
C GLY A 190 -58.89 -9.48 -12.83
N VAL A 191 -59.09 -9.92 -14.08
CA VAL A 191 -59.96 -11.07 -14.39
C VAL A 191 -59.19 -12.36 -14.13
N TYR A 192 -59.19 -12.82 -12.87
CA TYR A 192 -58.38 -13.95 -12.36
C TYR A 192 -58.67 -15.31 -13.04
N SER A 193 -58.08 -15.51 -14.21
CA SER A 193 -57.85 -16.83 -14.82
C SER A 193 -56.44 -16.87 -15.42
N ALA A 194 -55.81 -18.04 -15.47
CA ALA A 194 -54.43 -18.18 -15.96
C ALA A 194 -54.25 -17.82 -17.45
N GLN A 195 -55.33 -17.64 -18.20
CA GLN A 195 -55.31 -17.19 -19.60
C GLN A 195 -55.28 -15.66 -19.75
N ASN A 196 -55.45 -14.92 -18.64
CA ASN A 196 -55.64 -13.46 -18.62
C ASN A 196 -54.51 -12.71 -17.90
N LYS A 197 -53.37 -13.36 -17.61
CA LYS A 197 -52.15 -12.74 -17.07
C LYS A 197 -50.92 -13.33 -17.74
N GLU A 198 -49.98 -12.48 -18.15
CA GLU A 198 -48.68 -12.88 -18.70
C GLU A 198 -47.56 -12.20 -17.91
N CYS A 199 -46.63 -12.98 -17.34
CA CYS A 199 -45.50 -12.46 -16.57
C CYS A 199 -44.19 -12.52 -17.38
N TYR A 200 -43.38 -11.45 -17.25
CA TYR A 200 -42.10 -11.29 -17.92
C TYR A 200 -41.09 -10.62 -17.00
N TYR A 201 -39.81 -10.96 -17.15
CA TYR A 201 -38.69 -10.21 -16.58
C TYR A 201 -38.11 -9.29 -17.66
N TYR A 202 -38.15 -7.97 -17.39
CA TYR A 202 -37.65 -6.92 -18.28
C TYR A 202 -36.30 -6.36 -17.84
N GLY A 203 -35.97 -6.43 -16.54
CA GLY A 203 -34.76 -5.84 -15.95
C GLY A 203 -35.07 -4.61 -15.08
N LYS A 204 -34.30 -4.43 -14.00
CA LYS A 204 -34.45 -3.31 -13.05
C LYS A 204 -34.17 -1.96 -13.72
N ASP A 205 -33.18 -1.90 -14.63
CA ASP A 205 -32.84 -0.71 -15.41
C ASP A 205 -33.99 -0.23 -16.31
N VAL A 206 -34.83 -1.15 -16.81
CA VAL A 206 -36.03 -0.84 -17.59
C VAL A 206 -37.09 -0.17 -16.71
N PHE A 207 -37.27 -0.65 -15.47
CA PHE A 207 -38.14 0.02 -14.51
C PHE A 207 -37.65 1.43 -14.22
N GLU A 208 -36.37 1.60 -13.88
CA GLU A 208 -35.81 2.93 -13.56
C GLU A 208 -35.98 3.91 -14.73
N LYS A 209 -35.73 3.48 -15.98
CA LYS A 209 -35.93 4.31 -17.19
C LYS A 209 -37.39 4.75 -17.38
N LEU A 210 -38.37 3.90 -17.07
CA LEU A 210 -39.78 4.26 -17.16
C LEU A 210 -40.22 5.15 -15.99
N PHE A 211 -39.77 4.83 -14.78
CA PHE A 211 -40.05 5.57 -13.55
C PHE A 211 -39.48 7.00 -13.61
N ASP A 212 -38.21 7.16 -13.96
CA ASP A 212 -37.56 8.46 -14.20
C ASP A 212 -38.22 9.26 -15.33
N LYS A 213 -38.97 8.63 -16.22
CA LYS A 213 -39.67 9.31 -17.30
C LYS A 213 -41.08 9.75 -16.89
N MET A 214 -41.79 8.94 -16.11
CA MET A 214 -43.06 9.34 -15.50
C MET A 214 -42.88 10.49 -14.49
N LEU A 215 -41.82 10.42 -13.65
CA LEU A 215 -41.60 11.44 -12.61
C LEU A 215 -41.09 12.80 -13.10
N ARG A 216 -40.79 12.97 -14.41
CA ARG A 216 -40.35 14.28 -14.96
C ARG A 216 -41.46 15.32 -15.04
N ASP A 217 -42.70 14.87 -15.23
CA ASP A 217 -43.83 15.73 -15.58
C ASP A 217 -44.83 15.88 -14.40
N VAL A 218 -44.52 15.35 -13.21
CA VAL A 218 -45.37 15.41 -11.99
C VAL A 218 -44.88 16.45 -10.97
N ASP A 219 -45.72 16.74 -9.97
CA ASP A 219 -45.38 17.65 -8.88
C ASP A 219 -44.49 17.02 -7.80
N SER A 220 -43.94 17.87 -6.92
CA SER A 220 -43.07 17.45 -5.83
C SER A 220 -43.77 16.58 -4.79
N GLU A 221 -45.08 16.74 -4.59
CA GLU A 221 -45.87 15.90 -3.66
C GLU A 221 -45.95 14.46 -4.17
N THR A 222 -46.10 14.29 -5.49
CA THR A 222 -46.06 12.98 -6.16
C THR A 222 -44.67 12.35 -6.07
N VAL A 223 -43.59 13.12 -6.29
CA VAL A 223 -42.21 12.61 -6.12
C VAL A 223 -41.95 12.18 -4.68
N GLU A 224 -42.32 13.00 -3.69
CA GLU A 224 -42.19 12.66 -2.27
C GLU A 224 -42.99 11.40 -1.92
N ALA A 225 -44.23 11.29 -2.41
CA ALA A 225 -45.05 10.09 -2.24
C ALA A 225 -44.40 8.84 -2.85
N MET A 226 -43.68 8.95 -3.96
CA MET A 226 -42.99 7.81 -4.59
C MET A 226 -41.66 7.44 -3.93
N CYS A 227 -41.05 8.32 -3.14
CA CYS A 227 -39.89 8.05 -2.28
C CYS A 227 -40.26 7.68 -0.83
N LYS A 228 -41.53 7.84 -0.44
CA LYS A 228 -41.99 7.55 0.93
C LYS A 228 -41.84 6.06 1.28
N THR A 229 -41.43 5.77 2.51
CA THR A 229 -41.42 4.43 3.08
C THR A 229 -42.21 4.41 4.40
N SER A 230 -42.79 3.26 4.74
CA SER A 230 -43.52 3.02 5.99
C SER A 230 -42.82 1.98 6.85
N GLY A 231 -43.06 1.99 8.16
CA GLY A 231 -42.48 1.00 9.07
C GLY A 231 -42.88 -0.44 8.70
N ASP A 232 -44.12 -0.67 8.31
CA ASP A 232 -44.60 -1.99 7.88
C ASP A 232 -43.85 -2.49 6.63
N GLU A 233 -43.41 -1.58 5.75
CA GLU A 233 -42.64 -1.90 4.55
C GLU A 233 -41.21 -2.31 4.88
N ILE A 234 -40.50 -1.55 5.74
CA ILE A 234 -39.16 -1.91 6.21
C ILE A 234 -39.20 -3.21 7.02
N LEU A 235 -40.18 -3.38 7.90
CA LEU A 235 -40.32 -4.61 8.68
C LEU A 235 -40.56 -5.81 7.77
N SER A 236 -41.45 -5.69 6.78
CA SER A 236 -41.69 -6.76 5.79
C SER A 236 -40.46 -7.05 4.91
N PHE A 237 -39.60 -6.07 4.67
CA PHE A 237 -38.33 -6.26 3.97
C PHE A 237 -37.30 -6.98 4.87
N VAL A 238 -37.02 -6.44 6.06
CA VAL A 238 -36.04 -7.01 7.01
C VAL A 238 -36.43 -8.43 7.42
N SER A 239 -37.70 -8.69 7.76
CA SER A 239 -38.16 -10.04 8.12
C SER A 239 -38.18 -11.02 6.94
N ARG A 240 -38.17 -10.55 5.69
CA ARG A 240 -37.99 -11.44 4.52
C ARG A 240 -36.52 -11.81 4.33
N HIS A 241 -35.64 -10.82 4.33
CA HIS A 241 -34.25 -11.01 3.94
C HIS A 241 -33.34 -11.36 5.14
N LEU A 242 -33.30 -10.53 6.18
CA LEU A 242 -32.41 -10.73 7.34
C LEU A 242 -32.81 -11.96 8.19
N GLU A 243 -34.09 -12.13 8.50
CA GLU A 243 -34.52 -13.22 9.41
C GLU A 243 -34.42 -14.62 8.77
N ASN A 244 -34.44 -14.72 7.44
CA ASN A 244 -34.32 -15.99 6.72
C ASN A 244 -32.92 -16.29 6.16
N SER A 245 -31.98 -15.33 6.24
CA SER A 245 -30.58 -15.57 5.89
C SER A 245 -29.85 -16.39 6.97
N ASP A 246 -28.67 -16.89 6.64
CA ASP A 246 -27.72 -17.43 7.61
C ASP A 246 -27.08 -16.30 8.45
N ASN A 247 -26.20 -16.66 9.39
CA ASN A 247 -25.60 -15.69 10.31
C ASN A 247 -24.29 -15.07 9.79
N SER A 248 -23.77 -15.48 8.63
CA SER A 248 -22.54 -14.91 8.09
C SER A 248 -22.67 -13.41 7.81
N VAL A 249 -21.57 -12.69 7.95
CA VAL A 249 -21.46 -11.29 7.54
C VAL A 249 -20.14 -11.09 6.82
N ILE A 250 -20.19 -10.40 5.69
CA ILE A 250 -19.03 -10.10 4.87
C ILE A 250 -18.92 -8.58 4.76
N ALA A 251 -17.85 -7.99 5.30
CA ALA A 251 -17.63 -6.55 5.26
C ALA A 251 -16.62 -6.16 4.16
N TYR A 252 -17.04 -5.26 3.27
CA TYR A 252 -16.28 -4.81 2.12
C TYR A 252 -15.79 -3.37 2.34
N PRO A 253 -14.47 -3.15 2.57
CA PRO A 253 -13.95 -1.84 2.96
C PRO A 253 -13.86 -0.81 1.83
N TRP A 254 -13.93 -1.21 0.55
CA TRP A 254 -14.16 -0.34 -0.63
C TRP A 254 -14.34 -1.20 -1.89
N LEU A 255 -15.08 -0.72 -2.90
CA LEU A 255 -15.18 -1.39 -4.20
C LEU A 255 -14.10 -0.90 -5.16
N GLY A 256 -13.03 -1.69 -5.32
CA GLY A 256 -11.97 -1.39 -6.29
C GLY A 256 -10.69 -2.22 -6.20
N TYR A 257 -10.47 -2.96 -5.11
CA TYR A 257 -9.30 -3.83 -4.93
C TYR A 257 -9.69 -5.25 -4.45
N ASN A 258 -8.69 -6.13 -4.42
CA ASN A 258 -8.81 -7.59 -4.27
C ASN A 258 -9.75 -8.08 -3.13
N GLU A 259 -10.29 -9.28 -3.30
CA GLU A 259 -11.03 -10.07 -2.29
C GLU A 259 -10.26 -10.32 -0.97
N SER A 260 -8.98 -9.93 -0.90
CA SER A 260 -8.06 -10.18 0.22
C SER A 260 -8.21 -9.24 1.43
N GLU A 261 -9.00 -8.17 1.35
CA GLU A 261 -9.24 -7.23 2.46
C GLU A 261 -10.64 -7.37 3.10
N VAL A 262 -11.38 -8.40 2.69
CA VAL A 262 -12.73 -8.68 3.17
C VAL A 262 -12.69 -9.23 4.60
N SER A 263 -13.48 -8.64 5.50
CA SER A 263 -13.58 -9.09 6.89
C SER A 263 -14.83 -9.93 7.11
N GLU A 264 -14.67 -11.17 7.55
CA GLU A 264 -15.77 -12.10 7.86
C GLU A 264 -16.18 -12.02 9.35
N TYR A 265 -17.48 -11.88 9.62
CA TYR A 265 -18.08 -11.89 10.95
C TYR A 265 -19.31 -12.82 10.97
N SER A 266 -19.91 -12.95 12.15
CA SER A 266 -21.23 -13.52 12.36
C SER A 266 -22.16 -12.51 13.04
N ILE A 267 -23.47 -12.59 12.79
CA ILE A 267 -24.45 -11.87 13.63
C ILE A 267 -24.73 -12.66 14.90
N THR A 268 -24.46 -12.00 16.03
CA THR A 268 -24.74 -12.51 17.38
C THR A 268 -26.21 -12.35 17.79
N ASP A 269 -26.88 -11.29 17.32
CA ASP A 269 -28.29 -11.00 17.60
C ASP A 269 -29.00 -10.32 16.42
N LYS A 270 -29.74 -11.12 15.64
CA LYS A 270 -30.57 -10.62 14.52
C LYS A 270 -31.79 -9.82 15.00
N GLU A 271 -32.33 -10.13 16.18
CA GLU A 271 -33.52 -9.43 16.71
C GLU A 271 -33.14 -8.00 17.14
N ALA A 272 -31.98 -7.83 17.78
CA ALA A 272 -31.40 -6.52 18.09
C ALA A 272 -31.14 -5.69 16.83
N LEU A 273 -30.61 -6.31 15.75
CA LEU A 273 -30.40 -5.60 14.48
C LEU A 273 -31.71 -5.17 13.84
N THR A 274 -32.70 -6.06 13.72
CA THR A 274 -34.05 -5.72 13.22
C THR A 274 -34.64 -4.57 14.02
N ASN A 275 -34.64 -4.66 15.36
CA ASN A 275 -35.15 -3.61 16.25
C ASN A 275 -34.40 -2.27 16.10
N SER A 276 -33.13 -2.29 15.67
CA SER A 276 -32.33 -1.08 15.44
C SER A 276 -32.63 -0.47 14.07
N LEU A 277 -32.68 -1.28 13.01
CA LEU A 277 -33.06 -0.85 11.65
C LEU A 277 -34.45 -0.21 11.62
N MET A 278 -35.37 -0.69 12.46
CA MET A 278 -36.73 -0.15 12.63
C MET A 278 -36.81 1.22 13.34
N GLN A 279 -35.74 1.72 13.95
CA GLN A 279 -35.72 3.03 14.63
C GLN A 279 -35.43 4.19 13.68
N PHE A 280 -34.82 3.92 12.52
CA PHE A 280 -34.44 4.94 11.54
C PHE A 280 -35.60 5.30 10.60
N GLU A 281 -35.65 6.57 10.16
CA GLU A 281 -36.56 6.97 9.08
C GLU A 281 -35.89 6.76 7.71
N TRP A 282 -36.46 5.83 6.94
CA TRP A 282 -35.98 5.47 5.61
C TRP A 282 -36.77 6.16 4.49
N VAL A 283 -36.10 6.41 3.36
CA VAL A 283 -36.72 6.77 2.08
C VAL A 283 -36.29 5.77 1.00
N LYS A 284 -37.18 5.54 0.04
CA LYS A 284 -36.95 4.61 -1.06
C LYS A 284 -36.22 5.29 -2.22
N ILE A 285 -35.16 4.66 -2.68
CA ILE A 285 -34.28 5.10 -3.77
C ILE A 285 -34.31 4.11 -4.94
N LYS A 286 -33.69 4.47 -6.06
CA LYS A 286 -33.36 3.53 -7.14
C LYS A 286 -32.15 2.66 -6.75
N GLU A 287 -31.96 1.54 -7.43
CA GLU A 287 -30.77 0.70 -7.21
C GLU A 287 -29.52 1.41 -7.75
N SER A 288 -29.65 2.14 -8.87
CA SER A 288 -28.59 3.01 -9.40
C SER A 288 -28.21 4.21 -8.51
N GLU A 289 -28.92 4.43 -7.40
CA GLU A 289 -28.62 5.45 -6.39
C GLU A 289 -27.95 4.88 -5.12
N PHE A 290 -27.76 3.56 -5.05
CA PHE A 290 -27.13 2.89 -3.91
C PHE A 290 -25.61 3.13 -3.89
N GLU A 291 -25.06 3.46 -2.72
CA GLU A 291 -23.61 3.60 -2.53
C GLU A 291 -23.02 2.32 -1.91
N TYR A 292 -22.21 1.61 -2.69
CA TYR A 292 -21.63 0.31 -2.30
C TYR A 292 -20.28 0.44 -1.55
N ASN A 293 -19.92 1.64 -1.09
CA ASN A 293 -18.75 1.84 -0.25
C ASN A 293 -19.03 1.37 1.18
N ASN A 294 -18.04 0.74 1.83
CA ASN A 294 -18.10 0.29 3.22
C ASN A 294 -19.40 -0.46 3.54
N CYS A 295 -19.65 -1.60 2.90
CA CYS A 295 -20.89 -2.36 3.09
C CYS A 295 -20.70 -3.67 3.86
N TYR A 296 -21.74 -4.05 4.60
CA TYR A 296 -21.87 -5.30 5.34
C TYR A 296 -22.97 -6.13 4.66
N ASP A 297 -22.58 -7.24 4.03
CA ASP A 297 -23.51 -8.21 3.46
C ASP A 297 -23.81 -9.27 4.51
N ILE A 298 -25.06 -9.33 4.95
CA ILE A 298 -25.50 -10.11 6.09
C ILE A 298 -26.24 -11.36 5.59
N GLY A 299 -25.47 -12.39 5.30
CA GLY A 299 -25.90 -13.68 4.76
C GLY A 299 -26.13 -13.68 3.25
N ASP A 300 -25.93 -14.86 2.63
CA ASP A 300 -26.01 -15.16 1.18
C ASP A 300 -27.26 -14.53 0.51
N LYS A 301 -28.39 -14.53 1.25
CA LYS A 301 -29.71 -14.01 0.80
C LYS A 301 -30.35 -13.07 1.81
N GLY A 302 -29.53 -12.27 2.48
CA GLY A 302 -30.01 -11.30 3.45
C GLY A 302 -29.92 -9.87 2.95
N ILE A 303 -29.41 -9.00 3.82
CA ILE A 303 -29.38 -7.56 3.59
C ILE A 303 -27.95 -7.05 3.44
N ARG A 304 -27.76 -6.08 2.55
CA ARG A 304 -26.56 -5.26 2.41
C ARG A 304 -26.81 -3.91 3.09
N VAL A 305 -25.97 -3.55 4.06
CA VAL A 305 -26.02 -2.27 4.78
C VAL A 305 -24.73 -1.50 4.53
N SER A 306 -24.79 -0.28 4.01
CA SER A 306 -23.61 0.59 3.85
C SER A 306 -23.46 1.56 5.02
N GLU A 307 -22.21 1.83 5.42
CA GLU A 307 -21.87 2.92 6.37
C GLU A 307 -22.36 4.30 5.88
N TRP A 308 -22.61 4.47 4.59
CA TRP A 308 -23.18 5.69 4.01
C TRP A 308 -24.70 5.84 4.22
N GLY A 309 -25.33 4.92 4.97
CA GLY A 309 -26.75 5.00 5.31
C GLY A 309 -27.69 4.38 4.27
N TYR A 310 -27.25 3.30 3.61
CA TYR A 310 -28.02 2.61 2.58
C TYR A 310 -28.35 1.17 2.98
N LEU A 311 -29.51 0.68 2.53
CA LEU A 311 -30.03 -0.67 2.80
C LEU A 311 -30.65 -1.28 1.53
N MET A 312 -30.23 -2.48 1.15
CA MET A 312 -30.80 -3.26 0.03
C MET A 312 -30.72 -4.77 0.32
N ALA A 313 -31.33 -5.61 -0.52
CA ALA A 313 -31.10 -7.06 -0.51
C ALA A 313 -29.74 -7.40 -1.17
N VAL A 314 -29.09 -8.47 -0.74
CA VAL A 314 -27.86 -8.98 -1.37
C VAL A 314 -28.16 -9.46 -2.80
N GLU A 315 -27.19 -9.35 -3.73
CA GLU A 315 -27.42 -9.58 -5.16
C GLU A 315 -27.79 -11.02 -5.53
N ASP A 316 -27.38 -12.01 -4.72
CA ASP A 316 -27.72 -13.43 -4.88
C ASP A 316 -29.11 -13.82 -4.30
N ASP A 317 -29.86 -12.86 -3.77
CA ASP A 317 -31.26 -13.06 -3.39
C ASP A 317 -32.12 -13.38 -4.64
N PRO A 318 -32.98 -14.41 -4.61
CA PRO A 318 -33.83 -14.78 -5.74
C PRO A 318 -35.02 -13.85 -6.00
N ASP A 319 -35.42 -13.04 -5.01
CA ASP A 319 -36.53 -12.07 -5.08
C ASP A 319 -36.11 -10.66 -4.58
N PRO A 320 -35.06 -10.02 -5.14
CA PRO A 320 -34.52 -8.78 -4.60
C PRO A 320 -35.45 -7.60 -4.93
N TYR A 321 -35.98 -6.94 -3.91
CA TYR A 321 -36.76 -5.70 -4.03
C TYR A 321 -36.44 -4.73 -2.89
N GLY A 322 -36.64 -3.43 -3.13
CA GLY A 322 -36.42 -2.40 -2.13
C GLY A 322 -34.94 -1.98 -2.04
N CYS A 323 -34.71 -0.70 -2.31
CA CYS A 323 -33.46 -0.03 -2.03
C CYS A 323 -33.81 1.22 -1.23
N TYR A 324 -33.15 1.41 -0.09
CA TYR A 324 -33.48 2.45 0.87
C TYR A 324 -32.24 3.26 1.25
N LYS A 325 -32.47 4.51 1.60
CA LYS A 325 -31.49 5.43 2.17
C LYS A 325 -32.05 6.03 3.46
N LEU A 326 -31.20 6.29 4.44
CA LEU A 326 -31.55 7.12 5.60
C LEU A 326 -32.04 8.49 5.13
N LYS A 327 -33.23 8.90 5.60
CA LYS A 327 -33.78 10.23 5.32
C LYS A 327 -32.95 11.35 5.96
N ASN A 328 -32.32 11.06 7.09
CA ASN A 328 -31.42 11.97 7.79
C ASN A 328 -29.98 11.44 7.75
N GLU A 329 -29.14 12.08 6.97
CA GLU A 329 -27.74 11.67 6.78
C GLU A 329 -26.87 11.79 8.05
N ILE A 330 -27.32 12.52 9.06
CA ILE A 330 -26.61 12.63 10.36
C ILE A 330 -26.72 11.32 11.16
N GLU A 331 -27.64 10.41 10.81
CA GLU A 331 -27.83 9.16 11.54
C GLU A 331 -26.98 7.98 11.01
N LYS A 332 -26.11 8.23 10.02
CA LYS A 332 -25.18 7.22 9.47
C LYS A 332 -24.33 6.57 10.56
N GLU A 333 -23.68 7.37 11.40
CA GLU A 333 -22.83 6.87 12.50
C GLU A 333 -23.61 5.94 13.45
N LYS A 334 -24.85 6.29 13.80
CA LYS A 334 -25.71 5.44 14.64
C LYS A 334 -26.10 4.13 13.95
N LEU A 335 -26.29 4.12 12.63
CA LEU A 335 -26.53 2.90 11.87
C LEU A 335 -25.29 2.01 11.88
N VAL A 336 -24.10 2.59 11.72
CA VAL A 336 -22.82 1.88 11.80
C VAL A 336 -22.61 1.30 13.19
N ASP A 337 -22.86 2.06 14.25
CA ASP A 337 -22.81 1.56 15.64
C ASP A 337 -23.82 0.43 15.87
N ALA A 338 -25.05 0.56 15.35
CA ALA A 338 -26.07 -0.48 15.47
C ALA A 338 -25.63 -1.79 14.80
N VAL A 339 -25.09 -1.73 13.58
CA VAL A 339 -24.52 -2.91 12.89
C VAL A 339 -23.34 -3.47 13.70
N LYS A 340 -22.32 -2.66 14.00
CA LYS A 340 -21.12 -3.11 14.72
C LYS A 340 -21.43 -3.68 16.11
N SER A 341 -22.50 -3.22 16.77
CA SER A 341 -22.91 -3.73 18.09
C SER A 341 -23.43 -5.17 18.08
N VAL A 342 -23.84 -5.70 16.93
CA VAL A 342 -24.34 -7.08 16.77
C VAL A 342 -23.36 -7.99 16.01
N LEU A 343 -22.27 -7.45 15.46
CA LEU A 343 -21.19 -8.25 14.85
C LEU A 343 -20.37 -8.91 15.95
N GLY A 344 -20.23 -10.23 15.86
CA GLY A 344 -19.20 -10.99 16.55
C GLY A 344 -18.40 -11.76 15.52
N TYR A 345 -17.07 -11.64 15.52
CA TYR A 345 -16.23 -12.43 14.63
C TYR A 345 -16.55 -13.93 14.77
N ASP A 346 -16.68 -14.64 13.65
CA ASP A 346 -16.99 -16.09 13.64
C ASP A 346 -15.92 -16.93 14.37
N ALA A 347 -14.74 -16.33 14.58
CA ALA A 347 -13.56 -16.95 15.18
C ALA A 347 -13.04 -16.31 16.48
N GLU A 348 -13.73 -15.36 17.14
CA GLU A 348 -13.21 -14.86 18.42
C GLU A 348 -13.51 -15.82 19.60
N SER A 349 -12.45 -16.25 20.30
CA SER A 349 -12.52 -16.94 21.60
C SER A 349 -13.24 -18.30 21.61
N ARG A 350 -13.31 -19.03 20.49
CA ARG A 350 -13.69 -20.45 20.51
C ARG A 350 -12.51 -21.29 21.01
N ASP A 351 -12.78 -22.22 21.92
CA ASP A 351 -11.83 -23.27 22.29
C ASP A 351 -11.44 -24.10 21.06
N ALA A 352 -10.14 -24.13 20.74
CA ALA A 352 -9.58 -24.96 19.71
C ALA A 352 -9.25 -26.35 20.28
N THR A 353 -9.61 -27.39 19.55
CA THR A 353 -9.33 -28.78 19.93
C THR A 353 -7.89 -29.16 19.64
N SER A 354 -7.34 -30.15 20.37
CA SER A 354 -6.00 -30.67 20.10
C SER A 354 -5.85 -31.14 18.65
N GLU A 355 -6.87 -31.78 18.09
CA GLU A 355 -6.93 -32.27 16.72
C GLU A 355 -6.86 -31.14 15.69
N GLU A 356 -7.47 -29.97 15.95
CA GLU A 356 -7.34 -28.80 15.08
C GLU A 356 -5.90 -28.29 15.06
N ILE A 357 -5.25 -28.16 16.22
CA ILE A 357 -3.84 -27.73 16.32
C ILE A 357 -2.90 -28.75 15.65
N ARG A 358 -3.18 -30.05 15.76
CA ARG A 358 -2.41 -31.09 15.06
C ARG A 358 -2.57 -31.04 13.54
N GLU A 359 -3.78 -30.80 13.03
CA GLU A 359 -3.98 -30.67 11.57
C GLU A 359 -3.36 -29.38 11.02
N VAL A 360 -3.37 -28.27 11.77
CA VAL A 360 -2.63 -27.03 11.41
C VAL A 360 -1.13 -27.28 11.34
N LEU A 361 -0.53 -27.90 12.36
CA LEU A 361 0.92 -28.17 12.35
C LEU A 361 1.35 -29.39 11.52
N LYS A 362 0.42 -30.07 10.86
CA LYS A 362 0.66 -31.31 10.11
C LYS A 362 1.72 -31.20 9.00
N PRO A 363 1.84 -30.09 8.25
CA PRO A 363 2.90 -29.95 7.24
C PRO A 363 4.32 -30.03 7.80
N VAL A 364 4.52 -29.84 9.11
CA VAL A 364 5.82 -30.05 9.79
C VAL A 364 6.23 -31.54 9.81
N ILE A 365 5.31 -32.47 9.56
CA ILE A 365 5.62 -33.90 9.37
C ILE A 365 6.20 -34.14 7.97
N ASP A 366 5.61 -33.50 6.94
CA ASP A 366 6.02 -33.65 5.55
C ASP A 366 7.29 -32.84 5.23
N GLU A 367 7.43 -31.66 5.84
CA GLU A 367 8.61 -30.80 5.80
C GLU A 367 9.07 -30.44 7.22
N PRO A 368 9.90 -31.28 7.87
CA PRO A 368 10.37 -31.08 9.25
C PRO A 368 11.49 -30.03 9.34
N LYS A 369 11.20 -28.83 8.87
CA LYS A 369 12.09 -27.66 8.86
C LYS A 369 11.47 -26.51 9.65
N ALA A 370 12.33 -25.72 10.26
CA ALA A 370 11.96 -24.45 10.84
C ALA A 370 12.99 -23.38 10.47
N THR A 371 12.56 -22.13 10.45
CA THR A 371 13.40 -20.96 10.23
C THR A 371 13.08 -19.87 11.24
N THR A 372 14.06 -19.02 11.53
CA THR A 372 13.84 -17.82 12.35
C THR A 372 14.89 -16.76 12.00
N TRP A 373 14.51 -15.49 12.16
CA TRP A 373 15.37 -14.32 12.00
C TRP A 373 16.31 -14.10 13.20
N ASP A 374 16.01 -14.75 14.33
CA ASP A 374 16.74 -14.62 15.57
C ASP A 374 17.62 -15.86 15.81
N GLY A 375 18.93 -15.69 15.70
CA GLY A 375 19.90 -16.67 16.17
C GLY A 375 19.74 -16.98 17.68
N THR A 376 20.39 -18.05 18.14
CA THR A 376 20.27 -18.53 19.53
C THR A 376 20.55 -17.44 20.58
N LYS A 377 19.56 -17.23 21.47
CA LYS A 377 19.63 -16.35 22.65
C LYS A 377 20.93 -16.60 23.44
N GLY A 378 21.78 -15.58 23.55
CA GLY A 378 23.00 -15.62 24.38
C GLY A 378 24.32 -15.34 23.65
N ILE A 379 24.31 -15.21 22.32
CA ILE A 379 25.43 -14.65 21.55
C ILE A 379 25.12 -13.16 21.32
N PRO A 380 26.07 -12.22 21.49
CA PRO A 380 25.85 -10.82 21.14
C PRO A 380 25.41 -10.71 19.68
N GLN A 381 24.27 -10.05 19.46
CA GLN A 381 23.91 -9.53 18.16
C GLN A 381 24.83 -8.34 17.88
N GLY A 382 25.50 -8.34 16.72
CA GLY A 382 26.16 -7.16 16.18
C GLY A 382 25.12 -6.06 15.89
N GLY A 383 25.59 -4.86 15.52
CA GLY A 383 24.74 -3.67 15.35
C GLY A 383 23.53 -3.88 14.42
N GLN A 384 22.54 -3.00 14.59
CA GLN A 384 21.16 -3.11 14.09
C GLN A 384 20.99 -3.29 12.57
N TYR A 385 22.06 -3.14 11.78
CA TYR A 385 21.98 -3.04 10.31
C TYR A 385 22.68 -4.17 9.54
N TYR A 386 23.27 -5.17 10.22
CA TYR A 386 23.60 -6.42 9.55
C TYR A 386 22.32 -7.20 9.22
N GLY A 387 21.91 -7.13 7.95
CA GLY A 387 20.69 -7.73 7.40
C GLY A 387 20.28 -9.04 8.06
N THR A 388 19.02 -9.08 8.50
CA THR A 388 18.45 -10.01 9.48
C THR A 388 18.90 -11.47 9.30
N ILE A 389 19.36 -12.06 10.40
CA ILE A 389 20.16 -13.28 10.43
C ILE A 389 19.23 -14.51 10.33
N TYR A 390 18.62 -14.69 9.18
CA TYR A 390 17.74 -15.82 8.91
C TYR A 390 18.54 -17.13 8.91
N ARG A 391 18.04 -18.16 9.62
CA ARG A 391 18.72 -19.44 9.83
C ARG A 391 17.78 -20.62 9.65
N TYR A 392 18.31 -21.72 9.10
CA TYR A 392 17.62 -23.00 8.91
C TYR A 392 17.86 -23.95 10.09
N TYR A 393 16.77 -24.60 10.52
CA TYR A 393 16.73 -25.59 11.58
C TYR A 393 15.94 -26.82 11.11
N ASN A 394 16.30 -27.99 11.65
CA ASN A 394 15.53 -29.21 11.53
C ASN A 394 14.59 -29.35 12.75
N VAL A 395 13.36 -29.81 12.51
CA VAL A 395 12.44 -30.23 13.58
C VAL A 395 12.62 -31.74 13.79
N ASN A 396 13.38 -32.11 14.82
CA ASN A 396 13.53 -33.51 15.21
C ASN A 396 12.23 -34.02 15.82
N GLU A 397 11.89 -35.29 15.56
CA GLU A 397 10.65 -35.92 16.06
C GLU A 397 9.39 -35.05 15.85
N PRO A 398 9.03 -34.69 14.59
CA PRO A 398 7.96 -33.72 14.33
C PRO A 398 6.62 -34.11 14.95
N GLU A 399 6.26 -35.40 14.97
CA GLU A 399 5.08 -35.89 15.69
C GLU A 399 5.13 -35.60 17.20
N SER A 400 6.28 -35.74 17.85
CA SER A 400 6.45 -35.44 19.28
C SER A 400 6.34 -33.94 19.55
N PHE A 401 6.97 -33.12 18.71
CA PHE A 401 6.90 -31.65 18.75
C PHE A 401 5.45 -31.15 18.62
N ILE A 402 4.73 -31.61 17.60
CA ILE A 402 3.31 -31.29 17.36
C ILE A 402 2.45 -31.72 18.54
N ASN A 403 2.68 -32.91 19.10
CA ASN A 403 1.90 -33.40 20.24
C ASN A 403 2.12 -32.60 21.54
N GLU A 404 3.32 -32.08 21.78
CA GLU A 404 3.56 -31.21 22.94
C GLU A 404 2.93 -29.82 22.74
N LEU A 405 3.00 -29.22 21.55
CA LEU A 405 2.30 -27.95 21.25
C LEU A 405 0.77 -28.09 21.30
N ALA A 406 0.21 -29.15 20.72
CA ALA A 406 -1.22 -29.45 20.75
C ALA A 406 -1.73 -29.91 22.14
N SER A 407 -0.85 -30.03 23.15
CA SER A 407 -1.24 -30.35 24.53
C SER A 407 -1.65 -29.13 25.36
N PHE A 408 -1.36 -27.91 24.88
CA PHE A 408 -1.85 -26.69 25.51
C PHE A 408 -3.32 -26.42 25.19
N GLU A 409 -3.96 -25.59 26.02
CA GLU A 409 -5.28 -25.06 25.73
C GLU A 409 -5.13 -23.83 24.81
N TRP A 410 -5.71 -23.91 23.61
CA TRP A 410 -5.68 -22.86 22.59
C TRP A 410 -7.09 -22.29 22.36
N VAL A 411 -7.17 -21.01 22.01
CA VAL A 411 -8.40 -20.39 21.49
C VAL A 411 -8.12 -19.71 20.16
N THR A 412 -9.12 -19.61 19.30
CA THR A 412 -9.04 -18.83 18.06
C THR A 412 -8.97 -17.33 18.36
N CYS A 413 -8.24 -16.57 17.55
CA CYS A 413 -8.00 -15.13 17.72
C CYS A 413 -7.98 -14.38 16.37
N LEU A 414 -8.02 -13.06 16.43
CA LEU A 414 -7.93 -12.23 15.23
C LEU A 414 -6.56 -12.38 14.56
N ARG A 415 -6.54 -12.34 13.23
CA ARG A 415 -5.29 -12.22 12.47
C ARG A 415 -4.52 -10.97 12.88
N THR A 416 -5.17 -9.82 13.04
CA THR A 416 -4.52 -8.59 13.52
C THR A 416 -4.02 -8.68 14.96
N GLU A 417 -4.67 -9.45 15.85
CA GLU A 417 -4.14 -9.71 17.19
C GLU A 417 -2.89 -10.59 17.13
N ALA A 418 -2.94 -11.67 16.33
CA ALA A 418 -1.79 -12.55 16.12
C ALA A 418 -0.65 -11.78 15.47
N GLU A 419 -0.89 -11.02 14.39
CA GLU A 419 0.12 -10.22 13.70
C GLU A 419 0.77 -9.22 14.65
N ASN A 420 0.02 -8.39 15.38
CA ASN A 420 0.60 -7.44 16.35
C ASN A 420 1.43 -8.10 17.48
N ASN A 421 1.29 -9.42 17.73
CA ASN A 421 2.01 -10.17 18.77
C ASN A 421 3.00 -11.23 18.21
N VAL A 422 3.05 -11.38 16.90
CA VAL A 422 3.96 -12.24 16.12
C VAL A 422 4.90 -11.33 15.33
N TYR A 423 4.38 -10.55 14.39
CA TYR A 423 5.10 -9.56 13.59
C TYR A 423 5.04 -8.19 14.28
N ILE A 424 6.12 -7.83 14.97
CA ILE A 424 6.26 -6.46 15.47
C ILE A 424 6.43 -5.53 14.27
N ASP A 425 5.51 -4.57 14.19
CA ASP A 425 5.48 -3.50 13.20
C ASP A 425 6.87 -2.89 12.98
N THR A 426 7.42 -3.09 11.78
CA THR A 426 8.76 -2.62 11.39
C THR A 426 8.86 -1.10 11.28
N ASP A 427 7.72 -0.40 11.26
CA ASP A 427 7.68 1.05 11.09
C ASP A 427 7.94 1.81 12.40
N ASN A 428 7.94 1.12 13.56
CA ASN A 428 8.34 1.69 14.86
C ASN A 428 9.65 1.08 15.38
N LEU A 429 10.74 1.82 15.17
CA LEU A 429 12.14 1.50 15.56
C LEU A 429 12.42 1.47 17.09
N ASP A 430 11.46 1.09 17.93
CA ASP A 430 11.62 1.03 19.40
C ASP A 430 11.84 -0.43 19.87
N TYR A 431 13.06 -0.92 19.66
CA TYR A 431 13.57 -2.31 19.74
C TYR A 431 13.41 -3.10 21.07
N THR A 432 12.48 -2.75 21.95
CA THR A 432 12.52 -3.19 23.35
C THR A 432 11.88 -4.55 23.67
N THR A 433 11.13 -5.17 22.75
CA THR A 433 10.52 -6.51 23.01
C THR A 433 10.45 -7.42 21.77
N VAL A 434 11.57 -7.69 21.09
CA VAL A 434 11.61 -8.70 20.00
C VAL A 434 11.18 -10.07 20.55
N CYS A 435 10.09 -10.60 19.99
CA CYS A 435 9.54 -11.90 20.36
C CYS A 435 9.94 -12.92 19.30
N GLN A 436 10.60 -14.02 19.71
CA GLN A 436 11.16 -14.96 18.74
C GLN A 436 10.02 -15.69 18.01
N ILE A 437 9.97 -15.51 16.69
CA ILE A 437 9.07 -16.20 15.77
C ILE A 437 9.82 -17.39 15.18
N TRP A 438 9.16 -18.53 15.11
CA TRP A 438 9.64 -19.71 14.38
C TRP A 438 8.68 -20.00 13.23
N ASP A 439 9.14 -19.76 12.01
CA ASP A 439 8.47 -20.21 10.79
C ASP A 439 8.66 -21.73 10.67
N LEU A 440 7.59 -22.47 10.41
CA LEU A 440 7.54 -23.93 10.38
C LEU A 440 6.99 -24.39 9.02
N ALA A 441 7.71 -25.31 8.35
CA ALA A 441 7.33 -25.86 7.04
C ALA A 441 6.93 -24.78 6.00
N SER A 442 7.58 -23.61 6.05
CA SER A 442 7.27 -22.41 5.25
C SER A 442 5.81 -21.88 5.34
N SER A 443 4.98 -22.46 6.22
CA SER A 443 3.52 -22.34 6.15
C SER A 443 2.85 -21.92 7.46
N TYR A 444 3.57 -21.92 8.59
CA TYR A 444 3.03 -21.51 9.89
C TYR A 444 4.09 -20.76 10.70
N SER A 445 3.66 -19.85 11.57
CA SER A 445 4.51 -19.18 12.58
C SER A 445 4.09 -19.58 13.98
N ILE A 446 5.03 -19.98 14.84
CA ILE A 446 4.82 -20.00 16.29
C ILE A 446 5.69 -18.94 16.98
N SER A 447 5.04 -18.09 17.79
CA SER A 447 5.70 -17.06 18.60
C SER A 447 5.88 -17.54 20.05
N GLU A 448 7.04 -17.23 20.64
CA GLU A 448 7.30 -17.43 22.08
C GLU A 448 6.30 -16.69 23.00
N ASN A 449 5.49 -15.76 22.47
CA ASN A 449 4.38 -15.13 23.20
C ASN A 449 3.16 -16.04 23.43
N GLY A 450 3.07 -17.18 22.74
CA GLY A 450 1.88 -18.05 22.80
C GLY A 450 0.90 -17.86 21.66
N TYR A 451 1.38 -17.51 20.46
CA TYR A 451 0.57 -17.39 19.25
C TYR A 451 1.00 -18.40 18.19
N LEU A 452 0.04 -18.93 17.45
CA LEU A 452 0.23 -19.81 16.29
C LEU A 452 -0.58 -19.24 15.12
N CYS A 453 0.08 -18.94 14.01
CA CYS A 453 -0.50 -18.35 12.80
C CYS A 453 -0.14 -19.19 11.58
N GLU A 454 -0.95 -19.11 10.53
CA GLU A 454 -0.65 -19.64 9.21
C GLU A 454 0.00 -18.53 8.35
N ASN A 455 1.09 -18.86 7.63
CA ASN A 455 1.89 -17.92 6.84
C ASN A 455 1.52 -17.91 5.35
N THR A 456 0.73 -18.87 4.87
CA THR A 456 0.52 -19.11 3.43
C THR A 456 -0.53 -18.20 2.77
N GLY A 457 -0.11 -16.98 2.47
CA GLY A 457 -0.63 -16.20 1.33
C GLY A 457 -2.01 -15.55 1.48
N TYR A 458 -2.49 -14.98 0.37
CA TYR A 458 -3.67 -14.11 0.26
C TYR A 458 -5.03 -14.88 0.30
N ASP A 459 -5.13 -16.01 0.99
CA ASP A 459 -6.41 -16.72 1.20
C ASP A 459 -7.10 -16.18 2.47
N SER A 460 -8.42 -15.95 2.43
CA SER A 460 -9.17 -15.35 3.55
C SER A 460 -9.32 -16.29 4.77
N LYS A 461 -8.82 -17.52 4.67
CA LYS A 461 -9.09 -18.62 5.63
C LYS A 461 -7.98 -18.92 6.62
N LEU A 462 -6.97 -18.05 6.74
CA LEU A 462 -5.83 -18.22 7.65
C LEU A 462 -6.29 -18.38 9.10
N ARG A 463 -5.89 -19.49 9.74
CA ARG A 463 -6.31 -19.79 11.12
C ARG A 463 -5.28 -19.31 12.15
N CYS A 464 -5.71 -18.35 12.97
CA CYS A 464 -4.89 -17.79 14.05
C CYS A 464 -5.35 -18.29 15.42
N TYR A 465 -4.40 -18.69 16.26
CA TYR A 465 -4.64 -19.20 17.61
C TYR A 465 -3.74 -18.51 18.63
N LYS A 466 -4.26 -18.37 19.85
CA LYS A 466 -3.50 -17.94 21.03
C LYS A 466 -3.69 -18.89 22.20
N LEU A 467 -2.69 -18.96 23.09
CA LEU A 467 -2.79 -19.72 24.33
C LEU A 467 -3.93 -19.17 25.19
N LYS A 468 -4.85 -20.04 25.61
CA LYS A 468 -5.94 -19.72 26.54
C LYS A 468 -5.43 -19.31 27.93
N ASN A 469 -4.25 -19.80 28.29
CA ASN A 469 -3.54 -19.46 29.52
C ASN A 469 -2.17 -18.87 29.17
N GLU A 470 -2.04 -17.54 29.22
CA GLU A 470 -0.80 -16.81 28.91
C GLU A 470 0.44 -17.31 29.67
N ARG A 471 0.27 -17.92 30.85
CA ARG A 471 1.39 -18.47 31.64
C ARG A 471 2.05 -19.69 31.01
N ASP A 472 1.40 -20.32 30.03
CA ASP A 472 1.96 -21.47 29.34
C ASP A 472 2.96 -21.07 28.24
N LYS A 473 3.08 -19.79 27.89
CA LYS A 473 4.06 -19.29 26.91
C LYS A 473 5.50 -19.62 27.29
N ASP A 474 5.81 -19.55 28.59
CA ASP A 474 7.12 -19.92 29.16
C ASP A 474 7.51 -21.39 28.91
N LYS A 475 6.55 -22.23 28.49
CA LYS A 475 6.75 -23.66 28.14
C LYS A 475 7.02 -23.89 26.66
N ILE A 476 6.73 -22.92 25.77
CA ILE A 476 7.01 -23.03 24.33
C ILE A 476 8.51 -23.10 24.09
N ARG A 477 9.30 -22.23 24.75
CA ARG A 477 10.76 -22.22 24.62
C ARG A 477 11.41 -23.58 24.93
N PRO A 478 11.12 -24.26 26.06
CA PRO A 478 11.57 -25.63 26.30
C PRO A 478 11.19 -26.67 25.24
N ILE A 479 10.04 -26.52 24.56
CA ILE A 479 9.63 -27.44 23.47
C ILE A 479 10.46 -27.15 22.21
N VAL A 480 10.62 -25.87 21.86
CA VAL A 480 11.49 -25.40 20.77
C VAL A 480 12.93 -25.90 20.97
N ASP A 481 13.56 -25.61 22.12
CA ASP A 481 14.95 -26.00 22.42
C ASP A 481 15.17 -27.52 22.44
N LYS A 482 14.11 -28.30 22.65
CA LYS A 482 14.15 -29.78 22.70
C LYS A 482 14.10 -30.41 21.30
N TYR A 483 13.32 -29.83 20.39
CA TYR A 483 13.02 -30.45 19.08
C TYR A 483 13.69 -29.73 17.91
N ILE A 484 13.83 -28.41 17.96
CA ILE A 484 14.35 -27.60 16.86
C ILE A 484 15.87 -27.44 17.00
N THR A 485 16.62 -27.93 16.01
CA THR A 485 18.10 -27.89 16.02
C THR A 485 18.66 -27.30 14.74
N MET A 486 19.63 -26.40 14.85
CA MET A 486 20.22 -25.69 13.73
C MET A 486 20.88 -26.65 12.72
N THR A 487 20.64 -26.45 11.42
CA THR A 487 21.27 -27.22 10.33
C THR A 487 22.78 -27.03 10.28
N GLU A 488 23.53 -27.97 9.69
CA GLU A 488 24.99 -27.87 9.54
C GLU A 488 25.43 -26.59 8.78
N GLY A 489 24.68 -26.22 7.73
CA GLY A 489 24.90 -24.97 6.99
C GLY A 489 24.73 -23.74 7.88
N SER A 490 23.64 -23.65 8.64
CA SER A 490 23.40 -22.53 9.56
C SER A 490 24.38 -22.51 10.75
N GLN A 491 24.84 -23.67 11.24
CA GLN A 491 25.91 -23.74 12.24
C GLN A 491 27.23 -23.18 11.70
N LEU A 492 27.57 -23.48 10.43
CA LEU A 492 28.75 -22.92 9.77
C LEU A 492 28.60 -21.43 9.49
N ALA A 493 27.39 -20.97 9.14
CA ALA A 493 27.06 -19.54 9.01
C ALA A 493 27.24 -18.78 10.33
N GLU A 494 26.73 -19.33 11.45
CA GLU A 494 26.96 -18.75 12.79
C GLU A 494 28.44 -18.75 13.17
N LYS A 495 29.18 -19.82 12.87
CA LYS A 495 30.63 -19.86 13.13
C LYS A 495 31.37 -18.76 12.35
N LEU A 496 31.03 -18.56 11.08
CA LEU A 496 31.55 -17.46 10.25
C LEU A 496 31.20 -16.09 10.82
N ARG A 497 29.93 -15.88 11.18
CA ARG A 497 29.44 -14.62 11.76
C ARG A 497 30.18 -14.27 13.05
N MET A 498 30.21 -15.20 14.01
CA MET A 498 30.99 -15.05 15.25
C MET A 498 32.46 -14.78 14.95
N GLY A 499 33.00 -15.41 13.92
CA GLY A 499 34.36 -15.19 13.44
C GLY A 499 34.64 -13.82 12.81
N ILE A 500 33.63 -13.00 12.49
CA ILE A 500 33.84 -11.59 12.09
C ILE A 500 33.96 -10.71 13.34
N ASP A 501 33.14 -10.99 14.36
CA ASP A 501 32.90 -10.08 15.50
C ASP A 501 33.77 -10.37 16.74
N ASN A 502 34.43 -11.55 16.82
CA ASN A 502 35.05 -12.05 18.06
C ASN A 502 36.54 -11.71 18.28
N TYR A 503 37.08 -10.74 17.54
CA TYR A 503 38.42 -10.19 17.73
C TYR A 503 38.39 -8.67 17.65
N ASP A 504 39.32 -7.99 18.32
CA ASP A 504 39.42 -6.53 18.27
C ASP A 504 39.99 -6.06 16.93
N ASN A 505 41.05 -6.72 16.43
CA ASN A 505 41.70 -6.36 15.18
C ASN A 505 42.32 -7.53 14.38
N LEU A 506 42.53 -7.30 13.09
CA LEU A 506 43.20 -8.18 12.13
C LEU A 506 44.18 -7.37 11.27
N GLU A 507 45.41 -7.87 11.18
CA GLU A 507 46.46 -7.40 10.26
C GLU A 507 46.90 -8.60 9.41
N ALA A 508 46.91 -8.48 8.07
CA ALA A 508 47.27 -9.59 7.18
C ALA A 508 47.79 -9.12 5.82
N ASP A 509 48.60 -9.95 5.15
CA ASP A 509 48.69 -9.93 3.70
C ASP A 509 47.44 -10.63 3.13
N PHE A 510 46.94 -10.21 1.97
CA PHE A 510 45.91 -10.94 1.23
C PHE A 510 46.36 -11.28 -0.19
N VAL A 511 45.83 -12.37 -0.72
CA VAL A 511 45.89 -12.70 -2.15
C VAL A 511 44.49 -13.06 -2.62
N CYS A 512 44.10 -12.49 -3.76
CA CYS A 512 42.85 -12.76 -4.46
C CYS A 512 43.17 -13.09 -5.92
N ASP A 513 42.83 -14.30 -6.38
CA ASP A 513 43.06 -14.74 -7.76
C ASP A 513 41.76 -15.32 -8.34
N GLY A 514 41.29 -14.83 -9.49
CA GLY A 514 40.21 -15.46 -10.25
C GLY A 514 39.25 -14.55 -11.01
N ASN A 515 38.12 -15.12 -11.44
CA ASN A 515 37.09 -14.43 -12.23
C ASN A 515 35.72 -14.61 -11.56
N ASP A 516 35.07 -13.50 -11.17
CA ASP A 516 33.76 -13.49 -10.51
C ASP A 516 32.57 -13.42 -11.50
N GLY A 517 32.85 -13.51 -12.81
CA GLY A 517 31.89 -13.43 -13.90
C GLY A 517 31.39 -12.01 -14.25
N ARG A 518 31.76 -10.98 -13.47
CA ARG A 518 31.32 -9.57 -13.68
C ARG A 518 32.47 -8.56 -13.76
N SER A 519 33.64 -8.91 -13.23
CA SER A 519 34.84 -8.08 -13.07
C SER A 519 36.01 -8.54 -13.95
N GLY A 520 35.83 -9.63 -14.69
CA GLY A 520 36.88 -10.26 -15.50
C GLY A 520 37.92 -11.01 -14.66
N ASP A 521 39.03 -11.39 -15.30
CA ASP A 521 40.14 -12.05 -14.61
C ASP A 521 40.88 -11.02 -13.72
N CYS A 522 40.95 -11.31 -12.42
CA CYS A 522 41.72 -10.54 -11.45
C CYS A 522 42.80 -11.41 -10.77
N SER A 523 43.91 -10.77 -10.38
CA SER A 523 44.96 -11.35 -9.54
C SER A 523 45.58 -10.20 -8.76
N LEU A 524 45.27 -10.10 -7.47
CA LEU A 524 45.57 -8.97 -6.60
C LEU A 524 46.28 -9.47 -5.34
N ARG A 525 47.34 -8.77 -4.93
CA ARG A 525 48.07 -9.03 -3.69
C ARG A 525 48.31 -7.73 -2.94
N GLY A 526 48.15 -7.74 -1.62
CA GLY A 526 48.17 -6.51 -0.84
C GLY A 526 48.11 -6.74 0.66
N HIS A 527 47.87 -5.65 1.41
CA HIS A 527 47.75 -5.64 2.87
C HIS A 527 46.31 -5.30 3.30
N LEU A 528 45.88 -5.90 4.41
CA LEU A 528 44.59 -5.75 5.06
C LEU A 528 44.80 -5.33 6.53
N TYR A 529 44.08 -4.28 6.93
CA TYR A 529 43.83 -3.88 8.31
C TYR A 529 42.33 -3.89 8.55
N TYR A 530 41.88 -4.49 9.65
CA TYR A 530 40.48 -4.49 10.07
C TYR A 530 40.38 -4.34 11.59
N ASP A 531 39.68 -3.31 12.02
CA ASP A 531 39.25 -3.05 13.40
C ASP A 531 37.76 -3.40 13.47
N ALA A 532 37.45 -4.57 14.02
CA ALA A 532 36.09 -5.08 14.06
C ALA A 532 35.23 -4.27 15.02
N LYS A 533 35.81 -3.86 16.15
CA LYS A 533 35.13 -3.11 17.22
C LYS A 533 34.61 -1.75 16.77
N ASN A 534 35.34 -1.06 15.89
CA ASN A 534 34.93 0.23 15.33
C ASN A 534 34.36 0.09 13.90
N HIS A 535 34.20 -1.14 13.39
CA HIS A 535 33.73 -1.44 12.04
C HIS A 535 34.55 -0.71 10.95
N LYS A 536 35.88 -0.69 11.09
CA LYS A 536 36.80 -0.01 10.17
C LYS A 536 37.70 -1.00 9.44
N MET A 537 37.74 -0.95 8.10
CA MET A 537 38.63 -1.76 7.27
C MET A 537 39.42 -0.89 6.29
N TYR A 538 40.68 -1.22 6.06
CA TYR A 538 41.50 -0.72 4.96
C TYR A 538 42.19 -1.89 4.28
N MET A 539 42.05 -2.00 2.96
CA MET A 539 42.81 -2.91 2.12
C MET A 539 43.44 -2.12 1.00
N ASN A 540 44.75 -2.29 0.80
CA ASN A 540 45.45 -1.78 -0.38
C ASN A 540 46.22 -2.90 -1.05
N GLY A 541 46.32 -2.87 -2.38
CA GLY A 541 46.99 -3.93 -3.12
C GLY A 541 47.24 -3.59 -4.57
N GLU A 542 47.98 -4.46 -5.23
CA GLU A 542 48.36 -4.32 -6.64
C GLU A 542 48.25 -5.65 -7.38
N GLY A 543 48.14 -5.55 -8.71
CA GLY A 543 48.14 -6.72 -9.59
C GLY A 543 47.34 -6.44 -10.86
N THR A 544 46.57 -7.42 -11.32
CA THR A 544 45.76 -7.33 -12.55
C THR A 544 44.27 -7.28 -12.20
N PHE A 545 43.52 -6.42 -12.89
CA PHE A 545 42.05 -6.36 -12.85
C PHE A 545 41.52 -5.99 -14.24
N ASP A 546 40.54 -6.73 -14.75
CA ASP A 546 39.99 -6.57 -16.12
C ASP A 546 41.09 -6.45 -17.21
N GLY A 547 42.12 -7.29 -17.10
CA GLY A 547 43.26 -7.32 -18.02
C GLY A 547 44.24 -6.14 -17.94
N LYS A 548 44.09 -5.22 -16.98
CA LYS A 548 45.00 -4.09 -16.74
C LYS A 548 45.84 -4.27 -15.47
N GLU A 549 47.06 -3.74 -15.46
CA GLU A 549 47.82 -3.59 -14.21
C GLU A 549 47.26 -2.41 -13.40
N VAL A 550 46.91 -2.67 -12.14
CA VAL A 550 46.21 -1.72 -11.27
C VAL A 550 46.78 -1.70 -9.84
N THR A 551 46.45 -0.62 -9.14
CA THR A 551 46.44 -0.54 -7.68
C THR A 551 44.98 -0.45 -7.24
N ILE A 552 44.60 -1.15 -6.17
CA ILE A 552 43.26 -1.10 -5.58
C ILE A 552 43.35 -0.61 -4.13
N GLU A 553 42.40 0.23 -3.73
CA GLU A 553 42.11 0.57 -2.35
C GLU A 553 40.65 0.22 -2.05
N THR A 554 40.39 -0.37 -0.88
CA THR A 554 39.05 -0.75 -0.41
C THR A 554 38.93 -0.40 1.07
N ILE A 555 37.81 0.23 1.44
CA ILE A 555 37.58 0.86 2.73
C ILE A 555 36.21 0.45 3.26
N MET A 556 36.12 0.29 4.57
CA MET A 556 34.87 0.28 5.34
C MET A 556 35.06 1.25 6.51
N ASN A 557 34.17 2.22 6.69
CA ASN A 557 34.30 3.33 7.65
C ASN A 557 33.04 3.44 8.53
N GLY A 558 32.71 2.37 9.24
CA GLY A 558 31.41 2.14 9.87
C GLY A 558 30.65 1.00 9.19
N GLU A 559 29.49 0.61 9.72
CA GLU A 559 28.75 -0.58 9.27
C GLU A 559 28.30 -0.47 7.80
N ASP A 560 27.84 0.71 7.35
CA ASP A 560 27.25 0.93 6.03
C ASP A 560 28.09 1.79 5.06
N HIS A 561 29.24 2.31 5.49
CA HIS A 561 30.06 3.22 4.69
C HIS A 561 31.27 2.51 4.08
N SER A 562 31.05 1.76 3.00
CA SER A 562 32.13 1.12 2.24
C SER A 562 32.44 1.85 0.94
N ALA A 563 33.70 1.80 0.51
CA ALA A 563 34.15 2.42 -0.73
C ALA A 563 35.31 1.63 -1.34
N TYR A 564 35.48 1.68 -2.66
CA TYR A 564 36.72 1.23 -3.30
C TYR A 564 37.11 2.14 -4.47
N ARG A 565 38.42 2.23 -4.74
CA ARG A 565 38.95 2.75 -6.00
C ARG A 565 40.02 1.85 -6.60
N VAL A 566 40.04 1.80 -7.93
CA VAL A 566 40.98 1.07 -8.77
C VAL A 566 41.68 2.10 -9.63
N ILE A 567 43.01 2.12 -9.60
CA ILE A 567 43.88 3.09 -10.27
C ILE A 567 44.73 2.35 -11.30
N ASP A 568 44.73 2.81 -12.55
CA ASP A 568 45.55 2.24 -13.62
C ASP A 568 47.03 2.55 -13.35
N LYS A 569 47.88 1.53 -13.25
CA LYS A 569 49.31 1.72 -12.91
C LYS A 569 50.10 2.43 -13.99
N ALA A 570 49.66 2.39 -15.25
CA ALA A 570 50.39 2.98 -16.36
C ALA A 570 50.10 4.48 -16.51
N THR A 571 48.88 4.92 -16.22
CA THR A 571 48.48 6.34 -16.34
C THR A 571 48.41 7.08 -15.00
N GLY A 572 48.18 6.36 -13.89
CA GLY A 572 47.86 6.95 -12.59
C GLY A 572 46.43 7.47 -12.48
N GLU A 573 45.59 7.23 -13.49
CA GLU A 573 44.19 7.67 -13.50
C GLU A 573 43.30 6.67 -12.75
N VAL A 574 42.25 7.18 -12.09
CA VAL A 574 41.22 6.35 -11.46
C VAL A 574 40.43 5.64 -12.56
N TYR A 575 40.61 4.32 -12.65
CA TYR A 575 39.92 3.45 -13.59
C TYR A 575 38.49 3.16 -13.15
N ARG A 576 38.25 3.07 -11.83
CA ARG A 576 36.93 2.83 -11.24
C ARG A 576 36.91 3.29 -9.79
N SER A 577 35.94 4.10 -9.39
CA SER A 577 35.59 4.42 -8.00
C SER A 577 34.17 3.94 -7.71
N TYR A 578 33.83 3.60 -6.46
CA TYR A 578 32.45 3.35 -6.05
C TYR A 578 32.27 3.48 -4.52
N VAL A 579 31.20 4.12 -4.07
CA VAL A 579 30.71 4.10 -2.67
C VAL A 579 29.47 3.21 -2.56
N TYR A 580 29.40 2.43 -1.48
CA TYR A 580 28.35 1.45 -1.30
C TYR A 580 28.08 1.07 0.15
N CYS A 581 26.85 0.66 0.40
CA CYS A 581 26.48 -0.08 1.60
C CYS A 581 26.77 -1.57 1.41
N ILE A 582 27.44 -2.19 2.39
CA ILE A 582 27.86 -3.60 2.35
C ILE A 582 26.67 -4.59 2.35
N THR A 583 25.48 -4.13 2.76
CA THR A 583 24.25 -4.93 2.85
C THR A 583 23.48 -5.02 1.53
N SER A 584 23.77 -4.16 0.55
CA SER A 584 23.00 -4.08 -0.70
C SER A 584 23.35 -5.19 -1.71
N PRO A 585 22.37 -5.98 -2.19
CA PRO A 585 22.61 -7.09 -3.12
C PRO A 585 22.87 -6.65 -4.58
N MET A 586 22.64 -5.38 -4.93
CA MET A 586 22.66 -4.91 -6.33
C MET A 586 23.98 -4.29 -6.80
N ILE A 587 24.99 -4.23 -5.93
CA ILE A 587 26.19 -3.43 -6.15
C ILE A 587 27.35 -4.23 -6.77
N PRO A 588 28.16 -3.65 -7.68
CA PRO A 588 29.39 -4.28 -8.17
C PRO A 588 30.40 -4.53 -7.03
N ARG A 589 30.69 -5.80 -6.79
CA ARG A 589 31.57 -6.29 -5.73
C ARG A 589 33.01 -5.77 -5.92
N SER A 590 33.63 -5.23 -4.88
CA SER A 590 35.10 -5.15 -4.85
C SER A 590 35.65 -6.59 -4.83
N PRO A 591 36.60 -6.95 -5.70
CA PRO A 591 37.14 -8.31 -5.77
C PRO A 591 37.88 -8.72 -4.49
N ALA A 592 38.32 -7.74 -3.67
CA ALA A 592 39.23 -7.97 -2.57
C ALA A 592 38.72 -7.34 -1.26
N HIS A 593 37.47 -7.62 -0.86
CA HIS A 593 36.92 -7.12 0.41
C HIS A 593 36.68 -8.26 1.41
N TYR A 594 37.49 -8.32 2.48
CA TYR A 594 37.48 -9.42 3.46
C TYR A 594 36.11 -9.66 4.11
N VAL A 595 35.48 -8.62 4.65
CA VAL A 595 34.15 -8.75 5.30
C VAL A 595 33.09 -9.21 4.31
N TYR A 596 33.10 -8.69 3.06
CA TYR A 596 32.19 -9.12 2.01
C TYR A 596 32.40 -10.59 1.60
N ALA A 597 33.64 -11.07 1.53
CA ALA A 597 33.93 -12.47 1.27
C ALA A 597 33.32 -13.37 2.37
N SER A 598 33.50 -12.99 3.64
CA SER A 598 32.92 -13.71 4.80
C SER A 598 31.39 -13.66 4.79
N LYS A 599 30.79 -12.47 4.59
CA LYS A 599 29.34 -12.26 4.52
C LYS A 599 28.69 -12.95 3.32
N GLY A 600 29.35 -12.98 2.16
CA GLY A 600 28.85 -13.71 0.99
C GLY A 600 28.83 -15.23 1.19
N ILE A 601 29.70 -15.78 2.06
CA ILE A 601 29.65 -17.19 2.46
C ILE A 601 28.57 -17.40 3.53
N GLU A 602 28.44 -16.49 4.50
CA GLU A 602 27.37 -16.52 5.50
C GLU A 602 25.98 -16.49 4.84
N GLN A 603 25.74 -15.57 3.90
CA GLN A 603 24.51 -15.43 3.13
C GLN A 603 24.21 -16.66 2.27
N MET A 604 25.24 -17.24 1.63
CA MET A 604 25.09 -18.49 0.88
C MET A 604 24.61 -19.62 1.79
N LEU A 605 25.11 -19.73 3.02
CA LEU A 605 24.74 -20.77 3.98
C LEU A 605 23.42 -20.48 4.73
N GLY A 606 22.81 -19.32 4.50
CA GLY A 606 21.49 -18.95 4.99
C GLY A 606 20.37 -19.17 3.95
N PRO A 607 19.11 -18.90 4.31
CA PRO A 607 17.99 -18.99 3.37
C PRO A 607 18.06 -17.87 2.34
N VAL A 608 18.28 -18.25 1.09
CA VAL A 608 18.17 -17.34 -0.06
C VAL A 608 16.74 -17.42 -0.60
N TRP A 609 16.21 -16.31 -1.13
CA TRP A 609 14.83 -16.11 -1.59
C TRP A 609 14.39 -17.00 -2.80
N ALA A 610 15.08 -18.11 -3.07
CA ALA A 610 14.85 -19.00 -4.21
C ALA A 610 15.20 -20.47 -3.88
N GLY A 611 14.50 -21.05 -2.90
CA GLY A 611 14.47 -22.49 -2.63
C GLY A 611 15.56 -23.00 -1.67
N ASP A 612 15.18 -23.97 -0.85
CA ASP A 612 16.05 -24.58 0.15
C ASP A 612 17.26 -25.29 -0.50
N PRO A 613 18.49 -24.83 -0.28
CA PRO A 613 19.65 -25.45 -0.92
C PRO A 613 20.06 -26.72 -0.19
N GLU A 614 20.14 -27.84 -0.91
CA GLU A 614 20.73 -29.06 -0.39
C GLU A 614 22.26 -28.92 -0.35
N TYR A 615 22.82 -28.76 0.86
CA TYR A 615 24.26 -28.73 1.11
C TYR A 615 24.78 -30.08 1.62
N ASN A 616 25.92 -30.50 1.10
CA ASN A 616 26.84 -31.46 1.72
C ASN A 616 28.09 -30.69 2.18
N ILE A 617 28.38 -30.73 3.49
CA ILE A 617 29.49 -30.00 4.12
C ILE A 617 30.47 -31.02 4.73
N GLU A 618 31.56 -31.28 4.03
CA GLU A 618 32.62 -32.16 4.53
C GLU A 618 33.70 -31.33 5.24
N SER A 619 33.92 -31.57 6.54
CA SER A 619 34.93 -30.86 7.32
C SER A 619 36.17 -31.72 7.62
N ARG A 620 37.35 -31.07 7.65
CA ARG A 620 38.65 -31.68 7.88
C ARG A 620 39.52 -30.77 8.74
N ASP A 621 39.99 -31.27 9.88
CA ASP A 621 41.08 -30.63 10.63
C ASP A 621 42.37 -30.70 9.80
N ILE A 622 42.98 -29.54 9.54
CA ILE A 622 44.24 -29.40 8.79
C ILE A 622 45.42 -29.02 9.71
N GLY A 623 45.17 -28.97 11.03
CA GLY A 623 46.16 -28.68 12.06
C GLY A 623 46.38 -27.19 12.32
N GLY A 624 46.93 -26.89 13.50
CA GLY A 624 47.21 -25.51 13.91
C GLY A 624 45.97 -24.67 14.22
N GLY A 625 44.90 -25.31 14.72
CA GLY A 625 43.64 -24.65 15.08
C GLY A 625 42.82 -24.21 13.87
N LYS A 626 42.84 -24.99 12.78
CA LYS A 626 42.22 -24.66 11.49
C LYS A 626 41.41 -25.83 10.96
N THR A 627 40.23 -25.53 10.44
CA THR A 627 39.32 -26.50 9.83
C THR A 627 39.04 -26.08 8.39
N GLU A 628 39.29 -26.98 7.46
CA GLU A 628 38.85 -26.89 6.07
C GLU A 628 37.43 -27.44 5.97
N TYR A 629 36.56 -26.75 5.24
CA TYR A 629 35.19 -27.18 4.93
C TYR A 629 35.04 -27.19 3.41
N ASN A 630 34.61 -28.33 2.87
CA ASN A 630 34.27 -28.49 1.46
C ASN A 630 32.74 -28.50 1.35
N ILE A 631 32.20 -27.44 0.78
CA ILE A 631 30.76 -27.17 0.66
C ILE A 631 30.38 -27.46 -0.79
N SER A 632 29.50 -28.46 -0.96
CA SER A 632 28.95 -28.85 -2.27
C SER A 632 27.43 -28.83 -2.21
N GLY A 633 26.75 -28.48 -3.31
CA GLY A 633 25.29 -28.43 -3.30
C GLY A 633 24.69 -27.84 -4.58
N ARG A 634 23.37 -27.62 -4.56
CA ARG A 634 22.62 -26.97 -5.64
C ARG A 634 21.59 -25.99 -5.07
N GLN A 635 21.45 -24.85 -5.73
CA GLN A 635 20.57 -23.77 -5.31
C GLN A 635 19.26 -23.77 -6.12
N GLY A 636 18.47 -24.84 -6.04
CA GLY A 636 17.21 -24.98 -6.77
C GLY A 636 17.35 -25.26 -8.28
N GLU A 637 16.22 -25.27 -9.00
CA GLU A 637 16.20 -25.55 -10.44
C GLU A 637 16.68 -24.35 -11.27
N GLY A 638 17.76 -24.54 -12.04
CA GLY A 638 18.27 -23.56 -13.00
C GLY A 638 19.46 -22.71 -12.55
N TYR A 639 19.96 -22.91 -11.33
CA TYR A 639 21.14 -22.22 -10.78
C TYR A 639 22.41 -23.09 -10.86
N ASP A 640 23.57 -22.45 -10.69
CA ASP A 640 24.88 -23.09 -10.75
C ASP A 640 25.12 -24.11 -9.63
N GLU A 641 25.99 -25.10 -9.90
CA GLU A 641 26.45 -26.03 -8.86
C GLU A 641 27.35 -25.31 -7.85
N ILE A 642 26.96 -25.38 -6.58
CA ILE A 642 27.76 -24.84 -5.48
C ILE A 642 28.92 -25.80 -5.26
N ASN A 643 30.14 -25.30 -5.41
CA ASN A 643 31.36 -25.99 -5.05
C ASN A 643 32.35 -24.95 -4.49
N LYS A 644 32.52 -24.96 -3.17
CA LYS A 644 33.34 -24.01 -2.44
C LYS A 644 34.12 -24.68 -1.31
N THR A 645 35.43 -24.49 -1.27
CA THR A 645 36.27 -24.87 -0.13
C THR A 645 36.59 -23.62 0.68
N ILE A 646 36.41 -23.66 2.01
CA ILE A 646 36.82 -22.58 2.91
C ILE A 646 37.70 -23.12 4.03
N VAL A 647 38.61 -22.29 4.54
CA VAL A 647 39.40 -22.59 5.74
C VAL A 647 39.07 -21.57 6.81
N LEU A 648 38.62 -22.06 7.96
CA LEU A 648 38.34 -21.24 9.15
C LEU A 648 39.29 -21.60 10.29
N THR A 649 39.51 -20.66 11.21
CA THR A 649 40.10 -20.97 12.52
C THR A 649 39.12 -21.71 13.43
N GLU A 650 39.57 -22.13 14.61
CA GLU A 650 38.69 -22.55 15.72
C GLU A 650 37.67 -21.46 16.07
N GLY A 651 38.10 -20.19 16.11
CA GLY A 651 37.24 -19.03 16.34
C GLY A 651 36.32 -18.64 15.18
N GLY A 652 36.39 -19.33 14.03
CA GLY A 652 35.53 -19.06 12.87
C GLY A 652 36.01 -17.97 11.92
N GLN A 653 37.17 -17.35 12.20
CA GLN A 653 37.74 -16.33 11.31
C GLN A 653 38.11 -16.96 9.95
N LEU A 654 37.75 -16.29 8.85
CA LEU A 654 38.02 -16.76 7.49
C LEU A 654 39.51 -16.61 7.15
N ILE A 655 40.16 -17.71 6.77
CA ILE A 655 41.56 -17.73 6.33
C ILE A 655 41.67 -17.84 4.81
N SER A 656 40.83 -18.66 4.18
CA SER A 656 40.73 -18.73 2.73
C SER A 656 39.35 -19.19 2.26
N SER A 657 39.02 -18.87 1.01
CA SER A 657 37.85 -19.38 0.29
C SER A 657 38.18 -19.57 -1.19
N GLU A 658 37.84 -20.71 -1.75
CA GLU A 658 38.02 -21.08 -3.16
C GLU A 658 36.70 -21.57 -3.74
N SER A 659 36.28 -21.08 -4.91
CA SER A 659 35.04 -21.51 -5.57
C SER A 659 35.06 -21.21 -7.07
N ASN A 660 34.82 -22.23 -7.91
CA ASN A 660 34.61 -22.14 -9.37
C ASN A 660 35.43 -21.05 -10.10
N GLY A 661 36.75 -21.02 -9.90
CA GLY A 661 37.65 -20.09 -10.59
C GLY A 661 37.91 -18.76 -9.87
N TYR A 662 37.41 -18.59 -8.65
CA TYR A 662 37.76 -17.50 -7.72
C TYR A 662 38.41 -18.05 -6.44
N SER A 663 39.42 -17.36 -5.93
CA SER A 663 40.09 -17.68 -4.67
C SER A 663 40.49 -16.42 -3.91
N PHE A 664 40.34 -16.48 -2.58
CA PHE A 664 40.81 -15.46 -1.63
C PHE A 664 41.55 -16.17 -0.49
N ARG A 665 42.69 -15.64 -0.05
CA ARG A 665 43.43 -16.16 1.11
C ARG A 665 44.18 -15.07 1.87
N LEU A 666 44.29 -15.24 3.17
CA LEU A 666 45.15 -14.46 4.05
C LEU A 666 46.52 -15.14 4.21
N GLU A 667 47.58 -14.35 4.05
CA GLU A 667 48.98 -14.71 4.30
C GLU A 667 49.49 -13.86 5.49
N ASN A 668 50.45 -14.37 6.26
CA ASN A 668 51.10 -13.64 7.37
C ASN A 668 50.17 -12.98 8.43
N TYR A 669 48.94 -13.47 8.58
CA TYR A 669 47.92 -12.83 9.41
C TYR A 669 48.19 -12.90 10.92
N VAL A 670 47.78 -11.85 11.63
CA VAL A 670 47.75 -11.71 13.09
C VAL A 670 46.38 -11.19 13.50
N PHE A 671 45.70 -11.93 14.39
CA PHE A 671 44.50 -11.45 15.09
C PHE A 671 44.92 -10.88 16.45
N ASN A 672 44.30 -9.77 16.87
CA ASN A 672 44.57 -9.07 18.13
C ASN A 672 46.06 -8.71 18.29
N SER A 673 46.61 -8.04 17.29
CA SER A 673 47.96 -7.48 17.28
C SER A 673 48.08 -6.38 18.35
N ASP A 674 48.98 -6.57 19.33
CA ASP A 674 49.35 -5.57 20.35
C ASP A 674 49.97 -4.29 19.73
N SER A 675 50.40 -4.36 18.47
CA SER A 675 51.01 -3.27 17.70
C SER A 675 50.13 -2.77 16.55
N PHE A 676 48.83 -3.03 16.58
CA PHE A 676 47.89 -2.60 15.54
C PHE A 676 47.84 -1.07 15.42
N GLU A 677 48.27 -0.55 14.28
CA GLU A 677 48.17 0.87 13.90
C GLU A 677 47.44 0.97 12.55
N MET A 678 46.24 1.55 12.57
CA MET A 678 45.41 1.68 11.36
C MET A 678 45.60 3.05 10.70
N VAL A 679 45.62 3.06 9.37
CA VAL A 679 45.57 4.30 8.57
C VAL A 679 44.27 5.06 8.85
N ASP A 680 44.32 6.40 8.88
CA ASP A 680 43.11 7.23 8.90
C ASP A 680 42.35 7.13 7.57
N ILE A 681 41.46 6.14 7.51
CA ILE A 681 40.62 5.85 6.35
C ILE A 681 39.56 6.90 6.06
N SER A 682 39.19 7.75 7.04
CA SER A 682 38.04 8.63 6.89
C SER A 682 38.31 9.68 5.80
N LYS A 683 39.55 10.18 5.69
CA LYS A 683 39.94 11.05 4.57
C LYS A 683 39.88 10.34 3.21
N ILE A 684 40.34 9.09 3.14
CA ILE A 684 40.41 8.33 1.88
C ILE A 684 39.00 7.94 1.42
N PHE A 685 38.08 7.64 2.36
CA PHE A 685 36.66 7.44 2.05
C PHE A 685 36.04 8.67 1.39
N GLU A 686 36.26 9.86 1.95
CA GLU A 686 35.73 11.12 1.40
C GLU A 686 36.31 11.44 0.01
N GLU A 687 37.59 11.12 -0.23
CA GLU A 687 38.21 11.23 -1.56
C GLU A 687 37.50 10.34 -2.59
N ILE A 688 37.22 9.07 -2.27
CA ILE A 688 36.52 8.14 -3.17
C ILE A 688 35.05 8.57 -3.36
N ASN A 689 34.38 8.99 -2.29
CA ASN A 689 33.00 9.50 -2.34
C ASN A 689 32.88 10.71 -3.26
N TYR A 690 33.83 11.64 -3.18
CA TYR A 690 33.87 12.78 -4.09
C TYR A 690 34.13 12.36 -5.55
N GLU A 691 35.07 11.45 -5.81
CA GLU A 691 35.35 10.91 -7.16
C GLU A 691 34.13 10.22 -7.79
N ASP A 692 33.37 9.44 -6.99
CA ASP A 692 32.19 8.72 -7.43
C ASP A 692 31.02 9.66 -7.77
N ASN A 693 30.69 10.59 -6.86
CA ASN A 693 29.69 11.63 -7.09
C ASN A 693 30.05 12.53 -8.29
N LYS A 694 31.33 12.89 -8.46
CA LYS A 694 31.80 13.67 -9.61
C LYS A 694 31.48 12.98 -10.94
N ARG A 695 31.65 11.66 -11.01
CA ARG A 695 31.34 10.86 -12.20
C ARG A 695 29.83 10.81 -12.45
N ASP A 696 29.06 10.43 -11.44
CA ASP A 696 27.63 10.13 -11.61
C ASP A 696 26.79 11.40 -11.88
N TYR A 697 27.19 12.55 -11.33
CA TYR A 697 26.55 13.85 -11.60
C TYR A 697 27.20 14.68 -12.72
N GLN A 698 28.23 14.14 -13.41
CA GLN A 698 28.98 14.82 -14.49
C GLN A 698 29.50 16.22 -14.10
N LEU A 699 30.03 16.37 -12.89
CA LEU A 699 30.42 17.68 -12.37
C LEU A 699 31.62 18.26 -13.14
N PRO A 700 31.65 19.59 -13.41
CA PRO A 700 32.80 20.26 -14.02
C PRO A 700 34.09 20.05 -13.22
N GLU A 701 35.25 20.17 -13.86
CA GLU A 701 36.55 20.05 -13.17
C GLU A 701 36.74 21.07 -12.04
N ASN A 702 36.03 22.21 -12.09
CA ASN A 702 36.16 23.35 -11.20
C ASN A 702 34.85 23.70 -10.47
N SER A 703 34.06 22.72 -10.02
CA SER A 703 32.89 23.05 -9.18
C SER A 703 33.35 23.75 -7.89
N LEU A 704 32.67 24.84 -7.51
CA LEU A 704 33.13 25.72 -6.43
C LEU A 704 33.03 25.12 -5.03
N TYR A 705 32.15 24.13 -4.82
CA TYR A 705 31.86 23.57 -3.49
C TYR A 705 31.77 22.03 -3.49
N PRO A 706 32.89 21.33 -3.78
CA PRO A 706 32.91 19.87 -3.88
C PRO A 706 32.50 19.16 -2.57
N GLU A 707 32.82 19.75 -1.42
CA GLU A 707 32.46 19.22 -0.09
C GLU A 707 30.96 19.24 0.23
N LEU A 708 30.17 20.10 -0.42
CA LEU A 708 28.72 20.13 -0.27
C LEU A 708 28.05 19.00 -1.05
N ILE A 709 28.53 18.75 -2.27
CA ILE A 709 27.86 17.85 -3.21
C ILE A 709 27.91 16.38 -2.74
N GLY A 710 29.00 15.98 -2.06
CA GLY A 710 29.08 14.65 -1.42
C GLY A 710 28.35 14.54 -0.08
N SER A 711 27.87 15.65 0.49
CA SER A 711 27.22 15.72 1.82
C SER A 711 25.69 15.93 1.74
N ILE A 712 25.15 16.36 0.60
CA ILE A 712 23.72 16.58 0.39
C ILE A 712 23.08 15.28 -0.13
N THR A 713 22.30 14.60 0.71
CA THR A 713 21.45 13.48 0.28
C THR A 713 20.17 13.99 -0.38
N SER A 714 19.52 13.16 -1.21
CA SER A 714 18.25 13.51 -1.87
C SER A 714 17.16 13.93 -0.87
N ASP A 715 17.18 13.30 0.30
CA ASP A 715 16.14 13.35 1.32
C ASP A 715 16.43 14.42 2.40
N MET A 716 17.54 15.16 2.24
CA MET A 716 17.90 16.25 3.13
C MET A 716 16.92 17.41 2.99
N ASP A 717 16.25 17.75 4.10
CA ASP A 717 15.29 18.85 4.18
C ASP A 717 16.03 20.18 4.46
N ILE A 718 16.26 20.95 3.40
CA ILE A 718 17.08 22.17 3.43
C ILE A 718 16.17 23.39 3.57
N GLN A 719 16.43 24.23 4.58
CA GLN A 719 15.57 25.37 4.89
C GLN A 719 15.82 26.56 3.96
N VAL A 720 14.75 27.05 3.33
CA VAL A 720 14.70 28.33 2.62
C VAL A 720 13.84 29.30 3.39
N ILE A 721 14.44 30.42 3.80
CA ILE A 721 13.79 31.53 4.52
C ILE A 721 13.62 32.71 3.57
N ARG A 722 12.41 33.25 3.48
CA ARG A 722 12.03 34.38 2.61
C ARG A 722 11.13 35.35 3.37
N ASP A 723 11.63 36.55 3.67
CA ASP A 723 10.97 37.58 4.50
C ASP A 723 10.46 37.05 5.87
N ASN A 724 9.26 36.46 5.92
CA ASN A 724 8.64 35.90 7.15
C ASN A 724 8.09 34.48 6.92
N TYR A 725 8.56 33.79 5.89
CA TYR A 725 8.09 32.48 5.46
C TYR A 725 9.27 31.52 5.32
N THR A 726 9.11 30.28 5.77
CA THR A 726 10.10 29.21 5.63
C THR A 726 9.49 28.05 4.84
N LYS A 727 10.25 27.49 3.90
CA LYS A 727 9.91 26.32 3.07
C LYS A 727 11.11 25.36 3.07
N ASN A 728 10.86 24.07 3.08
CA ASN A 728 11.91 23.08 2.86
C ASN A 728 12.09 22.79 1.36
N LEU A 729 13.33 22.61 0.93
CA LEU A 729 13.70 22.04 -0.37
C LEU A 729 14.40 20.70 -0.15
N HIS A 730 14.03 19.70 -0.93
CA HIS A 730 14.78 18.44 -0.98
C HIS A 730 16.15 18.64 -1.64
N GLY A 731 17.17 17.90 -1.18
CA GLY A 731 18.56 18.07 -1.57
C GLY A 731 18.85 18.00 -3.07
N TYR A 732 18.07 17.23 -3.84
CA TYR A 732 18.25 17.17 -5.31
C TYR A 732 18.02 18.54 -6.00
N ASN A 733 17.17 19.40 -5.46
CA ASN A 733 16.93 20.76 -5.98
C ASN A 733 18.15 21.67 -5.76
N ILE A 734 18.89 21.44 -4.67
CA ILE A 734 20.09 22.20 -4.34
C ILE A 734 21.25 21.80 -5.25
N LEU A 735 21.31 20.55 -5.70
CA LEU A 735 22.28 20.13 -6.74
C LEU A 735 22.05 20.85 -8.07
N GLU A 736 20.80 21.04 -8.51
CA GLU A 736 20.49 21.86 -9.70
C GLU A 736 20.76 23.36 -9.46
N LEU A 737 20.53 23.87 -8.24
CA LEU A 737 20.90 25.23 -7.86
C LEU A 737 22.41 25.48 -8.04
N PHE A 738 23.26 24.57 -7.54
CA PHE A 738 24.72 24.68 -7.71
C PHE A 738 25.15 24.61 -9.18
N LYS A 739 24.54 23.75 -10.01
CA LYS A 739 24.74 23.78 -11.48
C LYS A 739 24.32 25.10 -12.13
N GLY A 740 23.38 25.84 -11.52
CA GLY A 740 23.03 27.20 -11.91
C GLY A 740 24.08 28.23 -11.49
N LEU A 741 24.61 28.11 -10.26
CA LEU A 741 25.63 29.02 -9.71
C LEU A 741 26.99 28.91 -10.43
N ASP A 742 27.31 27.74 -10.98
CA ASP A 742 28.57 27.46 -11.71
C ASP A 742 28.58 27.95 -13.18
N LYS A 743 27.46 28.43 -13.75
CA LYS A 743 27.25 28.45 -15.23
C LYS A 743 28.01 29.48 -16.07
N ASP A 744 28.25 30.69 -15.57
CA ASP A 744 29.16 31.70 -16.18
C ASP A 744 29.18 32.96 -15.29
N GLY A 745 30.28 33.23 -14.61
CA GLY A 745 30.48 34.48 -13.86
C GLY A 745 31.97 34.78 -13.73
N GLY A 746 32.40 35.93 -14.25
CA GLY A 746 33.83 36.22 -14.50
C GLY A 746 34.69 36.34 -13.25
N ASP A 747 36.00 36.12 -13.44
CA ASP A 747 37.06 36.13 -12.41
C ASP A 747 37.34 37.55 -11.85
N GLU A 748 36.38 38.15 -11.13
CA GLU A 748 36.63 39.33 -10.28
C GLU A 748 36.43 38.97 -8.80
N ASP A 749 37.39 38.21 -8.25
CA ASP A 749 37.55 37.86 -6.84
C ASP A 749 37.69 39.10 -5.93
N PHE A 750 36.58 39.74 -5.59
CA PHE A 750 36.55 40.81 -4.58
C PHE A 750 36.38 40.27 -3.16
N TRP A 751 37.51 39.85 -2.58
CA TRP A 751 37.62 39.54 -1.16
C TRP A 751 37.33 40.77 -0.30
N LEU A 752 36.12 40.85 0.26
CA LEU A 752 35.73 41.89 1.21
C LEU A 752 35.29 41.25 2.54
N LEU A 753 36.23 41.22 3.48
CA LEU A 753 35.95 40.99 4.91
C LEU A 753 35.07 42.12 5.46
N HIS A 754 33.76 41.92 5.43
CA HIS A 754 32.78 42.81 6.05
C HIS A 754 32.14 42.13 7.27
N GLY A 755 32.61 42.52 8.46
CA GLY A 755 31.94 42.15 9.70
C GLY A 755 30.57 42.82 9.80
N SER A 756 29.51 42.06 9.57
CA SER A 756 28.13 42.46 9.84
C SER A 756 27.84 42.39 11.35
N GLU A 757 27.18 43.41 11.90
CA GLU A 757 26.85 43.48 13.34
C GLU A 757 25.65 42.56 13.67
N PHE A 758 25.89 41.25 13.76
CA PHE A 758 24.89 40.33 14.32
C PHE A 758 24.63 40.64 15.81
N LYS A 759 23.35 40.62 16.21
CA LYS A 759 22.95 40.91 17.60
C LYS A 759 23.55 39.88 18.56
N SER A 760 24.20 40.35 19.62
CA SER A 760 24.75 39.48 20.68
C SER A 760 23.65 38.64 21.34
N GLY A 761 23.72 37.32 21.23
CA GLY A 761 22.94 36.38 22.05
C GLY A 761 22.18 35.27 21.31
N SER A 762 22.18 35.23 19.98
CA SER A 762 21.80 34.03 19.23
C SER A 762 23.03 33.20 18.90
N LYS A 763 22.90 31.87 18.85
CA LYS A 763 24.04 31.00 18.56
C LYS A 763 24.58 31.13 17.13
N HIS A 764 23.74 31.48 16.15
CA HIS A 764 24.15 31.81 14.78
C HIS A 764 23.26 32.90 14.13
N GLY A 765 23.03 34.04 14.81
CA GLY A 765 22.26 35.16 14.23
C GLY A 765 20.74 34.91 14.12
N ASP A 766 20.01 35.89 13.55
CA ASP A 766 18.94 35.58 12.60
C ASP A 766 19.68 35.55 11.25
N ARG A 767 19.81 34.39 10.59
CA ARG A 767 20.50 34.30 9.28
C ARG A 767 19.73 35.00 8.16
N HIS A 768 18.46 35.34 8.38
CA HIS A 768 17.56 35.96 7.40
C HIS A 768 17.97 37.40 7.04
N MET A 769 18.09 37.67 5.74
CA MET A 769 18.26 39.03 5.21
C MET A 769 17.07 39.50 4.38
N ASN A 770 16.58 40.70 4.73
CA ASN A 770 15.51 41.38 4.00
C ASN A 770 15.93 41.64 2.55
N GLY A 771 15.06 41.31 1.59
CA GLY A 771 15.37 41.41 0.15
C GLY A 771 16.06 40.18 -0.44
N TYR A 772 16.25 39.11 0.33
CA TYR A 772 16.87 37.87 -0.12
C TYR A 772 16.05 36.63 0.25
N CYS A 773 16.03 35.65 -0.65
CA CYS A 773 15.81 34.25 -0.29
C CYS A 773 17.10 33.73 0.33
N THR A 774 17.05 33.34 1.60
CA THR A 774 18.18 32.76 2.36
C THR A 774 18.03 31.25 2.39
N ILE A 775 19.04 30.50 1.96
CA ILE A 775 19.07 29.03 2.00
C ILE A 775 20.13 28.63 3.02
N ILE A 776 19.80 27.75 3.96
CA ILE A 776 20.72 27.27 5.01
C ILE A 776 20.92 25.77 4.85
N ILE A 777 22.17 25.34 4.67
CA ILE A 777 22.57 23.94 4.51
C ILE A 777 23.51 23.59 5.67
N GLU A 778 23.02 22.77 6.60
CA GLU A 778 23.78 22.31 7.77
C GLU A 778 24.33 20.89 7.51
N THR A 779 25.66 20.76 7.46
CA THR A 779 26.37 19.46 7.39
C THR A 779 27.08 19.18 8.71
N GLU A 780 27.55 17.96 8.95
CA GLU A 780 28.30 17.62 10.18
C GLU A 780 29.54 18.50 10.44
N LYS A 781 30.11 19.12 9.40
CA LYS A 781 31.39 19.85 9.44
C LYS A 781 31.27 21.34 9.12
N TYR A 782 30.20 21.77 8.43
CA TYR A 782 30.05 23.12 7.87
C TYR A 782 28.59 23.57 7.86
N GLU A 783 28.36 24.87 8.06
CA GLU A 783 27.09 25.55 7.72
C GLU A 783 27.33 26.43 6.49
N PHE A 784 26.53 26.25 5.45
CA PHE A 784 26.57 27.07 4.25
C PHE A 784 25.28 27.89 4.14
N VAL A 785 25.41 29.19 3.88
CA VAL A 785 24.28 30.11 3.73
C VAL A 785 24.33 30.80 2.37
N ILE A 786 23.26 30.68 1.57
CA ILE A 786 23.16 31.27 0.23
C ILE A 786 22.05 32.32 0.21
N TYR A 787 22.35 33.53 -0.20
CA TYR A 787 21.44 34.67 -0.30
C TYR A 787 21.20 35.01 -1.77
N VAL A 788 20.02 34.66 -2.29
CA VAL A 788 19.60 34.99 -3.66
C VAL A 788 18.66 36.19 -3.65
N PRO A 789 18.91 37.27 -4.43
CA PRO A 789 18.05 38.45 -4.49
C PRO A 789 16.59 38.10 -4.78
N ASP A 790 15.68 38.55 -3.92
CA ASP A 790 14.24 38.29 -4.02
C ASP A 790 13.51 39.44 -4.72
N ASP A 791 12.93 39.17 -5.88
CA ASP A 791 12.21 40.14 -6.71
C ASP A 791 10.75 40.40 -6.28
N GLU A 792 10.17 39.56 -5.41
CA GLU A 792 8.87 39.82 -4.78
C GLU A 792 8.98 40.40 -3.36
N SER A 793 10.19 40.46 -2.77
CA SER A 793 10.39 41.11 -1.47
C SER A 793 10.09 42.61 -1.56
N LYS A 794 9.58 43.16 -0.46
CA LYS A 794 9.30 44.60 -0.33
C LYS A 794 10.53 45.43 -0.01
N ASN A 795 11.61 44.76 0.38
CA ASN A 795 12.89 45.36 0.69
C ASN A 795 13.84 45.15 -0.49
N LYS A 796 14.66 46.14 -0.82
CA LYS A 796 15.68 45.96 -1.85
C LYS A 796 16.86 45.13 -1.31
N PRO A 797 17.41 44.20 -2.10
CA PRO A 797 18.67 43.54 -1.79
C PRO A 797 19.78 44.59 -1.56
N GLU A 798 20.55 44.45 -0.48
CA GLU A 798 21.60 45.41 -0.08
C GLU A 798 22.76 45.45 -1.07
N TRP A 799 23.16 44.28 -1.60
CA TRP A 799 24.28 44.11 -2.52
C TRP A 799 23.91 44.22 -3.99
N GLY A 800 22.63 44.44 -4.32
CA GLY A 800 22.15 44.65 -5.68
C GLY A 800 21.11 43.64 -6.13
N ASP A 801 20.27 44.07 -7.09
CA ASP A 801 19.17 43.25 -7.63
C ASP A 801 19.69 42.02 -8.44
N ASN A 802 21.01 41.94 -8.70
CA ASN A 802 21.68 40.95 -9.55
C ASN A 802 22.79 40.11 -8.87
N SER A 803 23.03 40.25 -7.57
CA SER A 803 24.20 39.68 -6.88
C SER A 803 23.80 38.62 -5.84
N VAL A 804 24.25 37.38 -6.01
CA VAL A 804 24.07 36.29 -5.03
C VAL A 804 25.25 36.26 -4.08
N LEU A 805 25.00 36.20 -2.76
CA LEU A 805 26.04 35.98 -1.74
C LEU A 805 26.02 34.52 -1.27
N ILE A 806 27.20 33.95 -1.05
CA ILE A 806 27.41 32.64 -0.42
C ILE A 806 28.35 32.84 0.77
N GLU A 807 27.96 32.35 1.94
CA GLU A 807 28.80 32.31 3.13
C GLU A 807 29.09 30.86 3.53
N LYS A 808 30.35 30.58 3.83
CA LYS A 808 30.80 29.30 4.40
C LYS A 808 31.25 29.51 5.84
N HIS A 809 30.54 28.90 6.79
CA HIS A 809 30.82 28.95 8.21
C HIS A 809 31.47 27.64 8.65
N TYR A 810 32.63 27.73 9.29
CA TYR A 810 33.36 26.60 9.87
C TYR A 810 33.19 26.62 11.39
N GLY A 811 32.70 25.54 11.99
CA GLY A 811 32.84 25.33 13.43
C GLY A 811 32.21 26.38 14.35
N THR A 812 32.89 26.68 15.45
CA THR A 812 32.31 27.30 16.66
C THR A 812 32.04 28.81 16.53
N GLU A 813 31.26 29.37 17.49
CA GLU A 813 30.76 30.77 17.58
C GLU A 813 31.76 31.93 17.30
N ASN A 814 33.06 31.67 17.09
CA ASN A 814 34.10 32.69 16.85
C ASN A 814 35.00 32.41 15.64
N GLU A 815 34.70 31.41 14.81
CA GLU A 815 35.55 31.02 13.68
C GLU A 815 35.13 31.74 12.37
N SER A 816 36.09 31.88 11.45
CA SER A 816 35.99 32.76 10.29
C SER A 816 34.94 32.30 9.28
N HIS A 817 34.11 33.23 8.80
CA HIS A 817 33.30 33.04 7.60
C HIS A 817 34.09 33.47 6.37
N ASP A 818 34.07 32.64 5.32
CA ASP A 818 34.43 33.05 3.98
C ASP A 818 33.13 33.47 3.26
N SER A 819 33.05 34.71 2.79
CA SER A 819 31.86 35.26 2.11
C SER A 819 32.21 35.66 0.68
N TYR A 820 31.44 35.16 -0.29
CA TYR A 820 31.66 35.33 -1.73
C TYR A 820 30.39 35.84 -2.39
N TYR A 821 30.45 36.99 -3.09
CA TYR A 821 29.33 37.45 -3.92
C TYR A 821 29.65 37.31 -5.40
N ARG A 822 28.64 36.97 -6.20
CA ARG A 822 28.76 36.81 -7.66
C ARG A 822 27.59 37.48 -8.35
N ASP A 823 27.89 38.27 -9.37
CA ASP A 823 26.89 38.88 -10.24
C ASP A 823 26.42 37.87 -11.30
N PHE A 824 25.11 37.78 -11.48
CA PHE A 824 24.47 36.90 -12.45
C PHE A 824 23.65 37.71 -13.47
N SER A 825 23.35 37.10 -14.63
CA SER A 825 22.41 37.70 -15.57
C SER A 825 20.97 37.57 -15.06
N ASP A 826 20.08 38.47 -15.50
CA ASP A 826 18.64 38.36 -15.22
C ASP A 826 18.06 36.98 -15.59
N SER A 827 18.61 36.32 -16.62
CA SER A 827 18.16 34.99 -17.05
C SER A 827 18.55 33.90 -16.05
N ASP A 828 19.76 33.98 -15.50
CA ASP A 828 20.30 32.97 -14.58
C ASP A 828 19.69 33.15 -13.20
N LEU A 829 19.52 34.39 -12.74
CA LEU A 829 18.79 34.70 -11.50
C LEU A 829 17.35 34.24 -11.53
N ASN A 830 16.64 34.46 -12.64
CA ASN A 830 15.29 33.94 -12.80
C ASN A 830 15.29 32.41 -12.76
N THR A 831 16.30 31.74 -13.32
CA THR A 831 16.44 30.27 -13.23
C THR A 831 16.65 29.82 -11.78
N LEU A 832 17.58 30.45 -11.04
CA LEU A 832 17.82 30.17 -9.61
C LEU A 832 16.56 30.40 -8.76
N ARG A 833 15.82 31.50 -9.02
CA ARG A 833 14.53 31.79 -8.36
C ARG A 833 13.47 30.73 -8.66
N GLN A 834 13.36 30.25 -9.90
CA GLN A 834 12.40 29.18 -10.24
C GLN A 834 12.74 27.87 -9.51
N ILE A 835 14.02 27.50 -9.39
CA ILE A 835 14.44 26.32 -8.61
C ILE A 835 14.01 26.46 -7.15
N ILE A 836 14.24 27.63 -6.54
CA ILE A 836 13.87 27.90 -5.14
C ILE A 836 12.35 27.89 -4.92
N ILE A 837 11.59 28.55 -5.81
CA ILE A 837 10.14 28.71 -5.68
C ILE A 837 9.42 27.39 -5.98
N ASN A 838 9.76 26.73 -7.09
CA ASN A 838 9.02 25.58 -7.62
C ASN A 838 9.58 24.22 -7.18
N GLY A 839 10.88 24.11 -6.86
CA GLY A 839 11.53 22.81 -6.62
C GLY A 839 11.72 21.97 -7.89
N TYR A 840 12.14 22.63 -8.99
CA TYR A 840 12.45 22.06 -10.30
C TYR A 840 13.50 22.91 -11.04
#